data_AF-A0A084VL67-F1
#
_entry.id   AF-A0A084VL67-F1
#
_cell.length_a   1.000
_cell.length_b   1.000
_cell.length_c   1.000
_cell.angle_alpha   90.00
_cell.angle_beta   90.00
_cell.angle_gamma   90.00
#
_symmetry.space_group_name_H-M   'P 1'
#
loop_
_entity.id
_entity.type
_entity.pdbx_description
1 polymer ?
#
loop_
_entity_poly.entity_id
_entity_poly.type
_entity_poly.pdbx_seq_one_letter_code
_entity_poly.pdbx_strand_id
1 'polypeptide(L)'
;MGVRGLTTFIASKAEIFLKPHELHDTNLVIDGDNLCMQLFKKSQLTSTPLGGNYDLYHRIVLDFFHMLSMCNVVPYVLLDGGYEARKMYTVKDRLLQTIHSIKTMNHGAMSSTKPLMLREVFVDALRCAGVSVMRCPFEADDEVAILARKLNCPVMSYDSDFYIHNVQYIPYVTVTHKVYRKVADKEGENFEIGIVEWNRSKSGAKRSERVKFVAQYGDETVIKSDAVETYYYLDCCMYTLDNLIGPNVRLPKDMIPLFAVLLGNDYIERKVLAPFYSTISTGRAKRATGRQSKRIKVILKWLQNHTVQSATRSIINHVRQEKKGHVYRQILTAMRGYNCEDCVSFRYFGFTDTVLEDEEIERHIQDVLESDDDNDDADVLGEDEEEEAEESINEEDEGSDDGNNDDDELAEENDFLDEEAEAEESINEEDEGSDDSGTEPGEEIDSCGDENEAENVQDPQADAQQSSASEEEDTNDGDLKRMAPYRNKYTDHDWPEWFRELYGAAKLPRFLADLLHSNVYLNYPQVEDITKPDSNEISYPILRTIFAILKSSCSRPVYAFKYISRRVKVPGLCYVTFRDVKLPDGVQFDPASTSNVAVLEELFKDCKIDAWHDLLQSIRTLPNNLQLYFLAIIYWATNCTDANVAHVLALIVCILQLQIIDPSLKSKNRDVKLFQTQHATYLEEQRRKVLKTAKVGKSKEEEQEDQAGKFNRTFYNQLSSSTSRSELMLAYEMLIGHFTANEKLNRKHTSIDRGITHTLAEFQSVCHNLSALVSLLGYPFENVRMHELFNSMFVYNLYDTMKSRANPTEYACTTFFRSSAMLQSALRRMCKFVEKYVPDLQQRRRTVRGLAKVAGKKKANVVDSKPVKRKSAPSTKPTKPDPVGQESTSESDKDDFIDLNNKFSQLLLAS
;
A
#
# COMPACT_ATOMS: atom_id res chain seq x y z
N MET A 1 0.03 13.17 2.42
CA MET A 1 -0.41 13.38 1.03
C MET A 1 -0.99 14.79 0.96
N GLY A 2 -1.02 15.41 -0.21
CA GLY A 2 -1.40 16.83 -0.39
C GLY A 2 -0.43 17.88 0.19
N VAL A 3 -0.94 19.09 0.37
CA VAL A 3 -0.23 20.30 0.83
C VAL A 3 0.68 20.08 2.04
N ARG A 4 1.99 20.25 1.82
CA ARG A 4 3.04 19.88 2.78
C ARG A 4 2.96 20.69 4.10
N GLY A 5 2.67 19.98 5.20
CA GLY A 5 2.68 20.51 6.57
C GLY A 5 1.35 21.12 7.03
N LEU A 6 0.31 21.11 6.18
CA LEU A 6 -1.00 21.68 6.52
C LEU A 6 -1.75 20.83 7.56
N THR A 7 -1.71 19.48 7.46
CA THR A 7 -2.29 18.58 8.48
C THR A 7 -1.73 18.87 9.87
N THR A 8 -0.41 18.96 10.01
CA THR A 8 0.27 19.24 11.28
C THR A 8 -0.09 20.63 11.83
N PHE A 9 -0.23 21.62 10.95
CA PHE A 9 -0.63 22.98 11.35
C PHE A 9 -2.06 23.00 11.93
N ILE A 10 -2.99 22.32 11.27
CA ILE A 10 -4.39 22.23 11.72
C ILE A 10 -4.50 21.38 12.99
N ALA A 11 -3.84 20.23 13.04
CA ALA A 11 -3.80 19.36 14.23
C ALA A 11 -3.23 20.09 15.46
N SER A 12 -2.15 20.89 15.30
CA SER A 12 -1.56 21.69 16.39
C SER A 12 -2.47 22.77 16.98
N LYS A 13 -3.65 22.97 16.38
CA LYS A 13 -4.67 23.95 16.74
C LYS A 13 -6.07 23.37 16.52
N ALA A 14 -6.25 22.08 16.80
CA ALA A 14 -7.48 21.34 16.51
C ALA A 14 -8.72 22.04 17.07
N GLU A 15 -8.68 22.52 18.31
CA GLU A 15 -9.75 23.27 18.98
C GLU A 15 -10.25 24.52 18.23
N ILE A 16 -9.39 25.14 17.41
CA ILE A 16 -9.72 26.34 16.63
C ILE A 16 -10.27 25.97 15.25
N PHE A 17 -9.74 24.90 14.64
CA PHE A 17 -10.00 24.57 13.24
C PHE A 17 -10.96 23.41 13.01
N LEU A 18 -11.16 22.55 14.00
CA LEU A 18 -12.00 21.36 13.93
C LEU A 18 -13.13 21.48 14.97
N LYS A 19 -14.37 21.27 14.54
CA LYS A 19 -15.55 21.28 15.42
C LYS A 19 -15.99 19.83 15.68
N PRO A 20 -16.36 19.45 16.91
CA PRO A 20 -16.99 18.16 17.18
C PRO A 20 -18.22 17.95 16.29
N HIS A 21 -18.42 16.73 15.81
CA HIS A 21 -19.52 16.40 14.90
C HIS A 21 -19.97 14.95 15.10
N GLU A 22 -21.26 14.78 15.39
CA GLU A 22 -21.92 13.48 15.46
C GLU A 22 -22.29 13.06 14.03
N LEU A 23 -21.56 12.11 13.44
CA LEU A 23 -21.79 11.65 12.07
C LEU A 23 -22.90 10.59 12.03
N HIS A 24 -24.07 11.00 11.55
CA HIS A 24 -25.24 10.15 11.34
C HIS A 24 -26.18 10.72 10.25
N ASP A 25 -27.13 9.91 9.76
CA ASP A 25 -28.27 10.30 8.90
C ASP A 25 -27.91 11.15 7.66
N THR A 26 -26.77 10.89 7.03
CA THR A 26 -26.23 11.73 5.95
C THR A 26 -25.55 10.94 4.83
N ASN A 27 -25.40 11.55 3.66
CA ASN A 27 -24.49 11.05 2.64
C ASN A 27 -23.02 11.27 3.09
N LEU A 28 -22.09 10.45 2.61
CA LEU A 28 -20.67 10.62 2.89
C LEU A 28 -19.85 10.28 1.64
N VAL A 29 -19.14 11.26 1.08
CA VAL A 29 -18.19 10.98 -0.01
C VAL A 29 -16.85 10.60 0.60
N ILE A 30 -16.22 9.57 0.04
CA ILE A 30 -15.02 8.96 0.61
C ILE A 30 -13.93 8.87 -0.45
N ASP A 31 -12.77 9.43 -0.13
CA ASP A 31 -11.50 9.12 -0.78
C ASP A 31 -11.12 7.67 -0.44
N GLY A 32 -11.39 6.79 -1.39
CA GLY A 32 -11.29 5.35 -1.21
C GLY A 32 -9.85 4.82 -1.23
N ASP A 33 -8.95 5.45 -1.98
CA ASP A 33 -7.55 5.02 -2.03
C ASP A 33 -6.81 5.40 -0.73
N ASN A 34 -7.17 6.53 -0.11
CA ASN A 34 -6.71 6.90 1.22
C ASN A 34 -7.34 6.01 2.31
N LEU A 35 -8.67 5.85 2.33
CA LEU A 35 -9.34 4.99 3.31
C LEU A 35 -8.82 3.54 3.25
N CYS A 36 -8.62 3.01 2.04
CA CYS A 36 -8.00 1.71 1.80
C CYS A 36 -6.67 1.56 2.55
N MET A 37 -5.81 2.60 2.47
CA MET A 37 -4.53 2.64 3.15
C MET A 37 -4.63 2.81 4.67
N GLN A 38 -5.56 3.61 5.19
CA GLN A 38 -5.72 3.79 6.65
C GLN A 38 -6.24 2.51 7.33
N LEU A 39 -7.25 1.86 6.74
CA LEU A 39 -7.75 0.58 7.22
C LEU A 39 -6.68 -0.52 7.10
N PHE A 40 -5.78 -0.41 6.12
CA PHE A 40 -4.65 -1.33 5.98
C PHE A 40 -3.64 -1.14 7.13
N LYS A 41 -3.23 0.10 7.43
CA LYS A 41 -2.37 0.41 8.58
C LYS A 41 -2.97 -0.14 9.87
N LYS A 42 -4.27 0.12 10.10
CA LYS A 42 -5.01 -0.40 11.25
C LYS A 42 -4.98 -1.93 11.35
N SER A 43 -5.04 -2.65 10.22
CA SER A 43 -4.93 -4.12 10.23
C SER A 43 -3.56 -4.62 10.72
N GLN A 44 -2.47 -3.87 10.47
CA GLN A 44 -1.11 -4.25 10.90
C GLN A 44 -0.88 -4.11 12.41
N LEU A 45 -1.67 -3.28 13.11
CA LEU A 45 -1.67 -3.21 14.58
C LEU A 45 -2.10 -4.54 15.22
N THR A 46 -2.81 -5.39 14.48
CA THR A 46 -3.38 -6.65 15.00
C THR A 46 -2.70 -7.91 14.47
N SER A 47 -1.85 -7.82 13.45
CA SER A 47 -1.15 -8.96 12.84
C SER A 47 0.05 -8.48 12.05
N THR A 48 1.16 -9.23 12.10
CA THR A 48 2.38 -8.84 11.37
C THR A 48 2.19 -8.96 9.84
N PRO A 49 2.54 -7.91 9.06
CA PRO A 49 2.45 -7.93 7.61
C PRO A 49 3.52 -8.83 7.00
N LEU A 50 3.08 -9.93 6.40
CA LEU A 50 3.93 -10.79 5.56
C LEU A 50 3.48 -10.76 4.10
N GLY A 51 3.04 -9.59 3.62
CA GLY A 51 2.53 -9.43 2.25
C GLY A 51 1.20 -10.15 2.01
N GLY A 52 0.13 -9.71 2.70
CA GLY A 52 -1.26 -10.10 2.35
C GLY A 52 -1.99 -10.94 3.39
N ASN A 53 -2.39 -10.34 4.51
CA ASN A 53 -3.33 -10.95 5.48
C ASN A 53 -4.78 -10.57 5.09
N TYR A 54 -5.19 -10.97 3.89
CA TYR A 54 -6.39 -10.44 3.21
C TYR A 54 -7.71 -10.74 3.95
N ASP A 55 -7.83 -11.89 4.63
CA ASP A 55 -9.02 -12.27 5.40
C ASP A 55 -9.29 -11.34 6.59
N LEU A 56 -8.24 -10.78 7.18
CA LEU A 56 -8.32 -9.85 8.31
C LEU A 56 -8.61 -8.43 7.81
N TYR A 57 -7.92 -8.01 6.75
CA TYR A 57 -8.14 -6.70 6.14
C TYR A 57 -9.58 -6.55 5.62
N HIS A 58 -10.09 -7.52 4.85
CA HIS A 58 -11.47 -7.54 4.36
C HIS A 58 -12.50 -7.41 5.49
N ARG A 59 -12.27 -8.07 6.63
CA ARG A 59 -13.15 -7.95 7.81
C ARG A 59 -13.13 -6.56 8.43
N ILE A 60 -11.97 -5.92 8.52
CA ILE A 60 -11.82 -4.56 9.06
C ILE A 60 -12.55 -3.55 8.16
N VAL A 61 -12.50 -3.73 6.83
CA VAL A 61 -13.24 -2.89 5.88
C VAL A 61 -14.75 -3.11 6.01
N LEU A 62 -15.22 -4.36 6.05
CA LEU A 62 -16.64 -4.66 6.29
C LEU A 62 -17.15 -4.10 7.62
N ASP A 63 -16.39 -4.27 8.70
CA ASP A 63 -16.77 -3.76 10.02
C ASP A 63 -16.81 -2.22 10.03
N PHE A 64 -15.97 -1.54 9.25
CA PHE A 64 -16.03 -0.08 9.07
C PHE A 64 -17.32 0.38 8.37
N PHE A 65 -17.66 -0.21 7.22
CA PHE A 65 -18.88 0.17 6.50
C PHE A 65 -20.17 -0.29 7.21
N HIS A 66 -20.11 -1.37 7.98
CA HIS A 66 -21.21 -1.76 8.86
C HIS A 66 -21.45 -0.73 9.98
N MET A 67 -20.40 -0.09 10.53
CA MET A 67 -20.56 1.02 11.47
C MET A 67 -21.27 2.22 10.83
N LEU A 68 -20.85 2.66 9.64
CA LEU A 68 -21.53 3.75 8.90
C LEU A 68 -23.01 3.44 8.64
N SER A 69 -23.31 2.24 8.17
CA SER A 69 -24.69 1.80 7.91
C SER A 69 -25.57 1.78 9.16
N MET A 70 -25.02 1.54 10.35
CA MET A 70 -25.78 1.58 11.61
C MET A 70 -26.10 3.01 12.07
N CYS A 71 -25.28 3.98 11.69
CA CYS A 71 -25.51 5.40 11.89
C CYS A 71 -26.35 6.03 10.76
N ASN A 72 -27.00 5.21 9.92
CA ASN A 72 -27.74 5.62 8.73
C ASN A 72 -26.94 6.52 7.75
N VAL A 73 -25.61 6.32 7.69
CA VAL A 73 -24.73 7.03 6.76
C VAL A 73 -24.68 6.28 5.42
N VAL A 74 -24.85 7.00 4.32
CA VAL A 74 -24.82 6.45 2.94
C VAL A 74 -23.49 6.80 2.25
N PRO A 75 -22.53 5.87 2.15
CA PRO A 75 -21.21 6.14 1.61
C PRO A 75 -21.13 6.03 0.08
N TYR A 76 -20.46 6.99 -0.56
CA TYR A 76 -20.04 6.98 -1.96
C TYR A 76 -18.51 6.98 -2.02
N VAL A 77 -17.91 5.91 -2.52
CA VAL A 77 -16.46 5.73 -2.54
C VAL A 77 -15.90 5.98 -3.93
N LEU A 78 -14.94 6.90 -4.04
CA LEU A 78 -14.19 7.17 -5.26
C LEU A 78 -12.77 6.64 -5.13
N LEU A 79 -12.25 6.00 -6.19
CA LEU A 79 -10.93 5.37 -6.22
C LEU A 79 -10.04 5.99 -7.29
N ASP A 80 -8.73 6.03 -7.05
CA ASP A 80 -7.78 6.54 -8.03
C ASP A 80 -7.67 5.64 -9.27
N GLY A 81 -7.50 6.29 -10.40
CA GLY A 81 -7.26 5.73 -11.73
C GLY A 81 -5.78 5.63 -12.09
N GLY A 82 -5.43 5.87 -13.35
CA GLY A 82 -4.05 5.90 -13.83
C GLY A 82 -3.24 7.09 -13.29
N TYR A 83 -1.91 7.02 -13.38
CA TYR A 83 -1.04 8.14 -13.03
C TYR A 83 -0.90 9.14 -14.17
N GLU A 84 -1.20 10.40 -13.86
CA GLU A 84 -0.86 11.55 -14.68
C GLU A 84 0.66 11.76 -14.69
N ALA A 85 1.25 12.24 -15.80
CA ALA A 85 2.70 12.38 -15.85
C ALA A 85 3.26 13.43 -14.87
N ARG A 86 2.43 14.36 -14.36
CA ARG A 86 2.81 15.29 -13.28
C ARG A 86 3.17 14.57 -11.98
N LYS A 87 2.41 13.54 -11.58
CA LYS A 87 2.70 12.76 -10.36
C LYS A 87 3.80 11.70 -10.57
N MET A 88 4.24 11.44 -11.81
CA MET A 88 5.19 10.38 -12.16
C MET A 88 6.55 10.48 -11.46
N TYR A 89 7.03 11.68 -11.11
CA TYR A 89 8.23 11.87 -10.28
C TYR A 89 8.00 11.30 -8.87
N THR A 90 6.97 11.77 -8.19
CA THR A 90 6.58 11.34 -6.84
C THR A 90 6.26 9.84 -6.77
N VAL A 91 5.68 9.28 -7.83
CA VAL A 91 5.41 7.84 -7.99
C VAL A 91 6.71 7.03 -8.02
N LYS A 92 7.71 7.47 -8.78
CA LYS A 92 9.04 6.84 -8.84
C LYS A 92 9.82 6.97 -7.53
N ASP A 93 9.69 8.10 -6.85
CA ASP A 93 10.30 8.34 -5.54
C ASP A 93 9.73 7.39 -4.47
N ARG A 94 8.39 7.30 -4.36
CA ARG A 94 7.71 6.31 -3.49
C ARG A 94 8.11 4.87 -3.83
N LEU A 95 8.26 4.55 -5.12
CA LEU A 95 8.73 3.24 -5.58
C LEU A 95 10.18 2.97 -5.12
N LEU A 96 11.09 3.94 -5.27
CA LEU A 96 12.45 3.88 -4.77
C LEU A 96 12.52 3.72 -3.25
N GLN A 97 11.73 4.47 -2.49
CA GLN A 97 11.63 4.33 -1.03
C GLN A 97 11.22 2.90 -0.64
N THR A 98 10.19 2.35 -1.30
CA THR A 98 9.76 0.95 -1.08
C THR A 98 10.88 -0.05 -1.38
N ILE A 99 11.65 0.16 -2.46
CA ILE A 99 12.81 -0.67 -2.82
C ILE A 99 13.91 -0.63 -1.74
N HIS A 100 14.15 0.54 -1.13
CA HIS A 100 15.11 0.67 -0.03
C HIS A 100 14.61 -0.03 1.24
N SER A 101 13.31 0.10 1.56
CA SER A 101 12.69 -0.61 2.69
C SER A 101 12.83 -2.13 2.57
N ILE A 102 12.46 -2.74 1.42
CA ILE A 102 12.53 -4.20 1.28
C ILE A 102 13.95 -4.77 1.34
N LYS A 103 15.00 -3.97 1.11
CA LYS A 103 16.40 -4.40 1.22
C LYS A 103 16.73 -4.92 2.63
N THR A 104 16.21 -4.26 3.67
CA THR A 104 16.48 -4.59 5.08
C THR A 104 15.65 -5.77 5.56
N MET A 105 14.41 -5.91 5.06
CA MET A 105 13.38 -6.84 5.57
C MET A 105 13.24 -6.82 7.11
N ASN A 106 13.30 -5.64 7.72
CA ASN A 106 12.94 -5.46 9.12
C ASN A 106 11.41 -5.30 9.28
N HIS A 107 10.90 -5.43 10.50
CA HIS A 107 9.45 -5.40 10.78
C HIS A 107 8.78 -4.08 10.35
N GLY A 108 9.46 -2.94 10.52
CA GLY A 108 8.98 -1.63 10.07
C GLY A 108 8.85 -1.51 8.56
N ALA A 109 9.88 -1.93 7.80
CA ALA A 109 9.86 -1.96 6.34
C ALA A 109 8.77 -2.88 5.78
N MET A 110 8.51 -4.00 6.44
CA MET A 110 7.41 -4.90 6.07
C MET A 110 6.04 -4.28 6.37
N SER A 111 5.95 -3.44 7.41
CA SER A 111 4.72 -2.74 7.79
C SER A 111 4.36 -1.57 6.88
N SER A 112 5.35 -0.96 6.22
CA SER A 112 5.13 0.03 5.16
C SER A 112 4.94 -0.58 3.77
N THR A 113 5.32 -1.85 3.54
CA THR A 113 5.19 -2.53 2.24
C THR A 113 3.75 -2.96 1.97
N LYS A 114 3.17 -2.48 0.86
CA LYS A 114 1.77 -2.75 0.48
C LYS A 114 1.62 -4.14 -0.15
N PRO A 115 0.66 -4.98 0.27
CA PRO A 115 0.33 -6.22 -0.43
C PRO A 115 -0.20 -5.94 -1.84
N LEU A 116 0.14 -6.80 -2.80
CA LEU A 116 -0.17 -6.57 -4.21
C LEU A 116 -1.69 -6.45 -4.48
N MET A 117 -2.50 -7.33 -3.87
CA MET A 117 -3.96 -7.35 -4.08
C MET A 117 -4.75 -6.56 -3.03
N LEU A 118 -4.13 -5.56 -2.40
CA LEU A 118 -4.76 -4.78 -1.33
C LEU A 118 -6.03 -4.06 -1.79
N ARG A 119 -5.98 -3.43 -2.97
CA ARG A 119 -7.08 -2.63 -3.51
C ARG A 119 -8.23 -3.50 -4.02
N GLU A 120 -7.90 -4.65 -4.59
CA GLU A 120 -8.85 -5.63 -5.09
C GLU A 120 -9.68 -6.18 -3.91
N VAL A 121 -9.03 -6.50 -2.79
CA VAL A 121 -9.72 -6.93 -1.56
C VAL A 121 -10.50 -5.80 -0.89
N PHE A 122 -10.06 -4.54 -1.01
CA PHE A 122 -10.85 -3.38 -0.59
C PHE A 122 -12.15 -3.28 -1.40
N VAL A 123 -12.08 -3.37 -2.73
CA VAL A 123 -13.25 -3.32 -3.62
C VAL A 123 -14.19 -4.52 -3.41
N ASP A 124 -13.66 -5.72 -3.17
CA ASP A 124 -14.46 -6.89 -2.78
C ASP A 124 -15.29 -6.59 -1.50
N ALA A 125 -14.66 -5.99 -0.49
CA ALA A 125 -15.32 -5.63 0.76
C ALA A 125 -16.39 -4.54 0.55
N LEU A 126 -16.12 -3.52 -0.27
CA LEU A 126 -17.12 -2.49 -0.63
C LEU A 126 -18.37 -3.12 -1.27
N ARG A 127 -18.17 -3.99 -2.27
CA ARG A 127 -19.27 -4.72 -2.94
C ARG A 127 -20.03 -5.62 -1.97
N CYS A 128 -19.32 -6.30 -1.08
CA CYS A 128 -19.93 -7.17 -0.06
C CYS A 128 -20.72 -6.38 0.99
N ALA A 129 -20.32 -5.13 1.29
CA ALA A 129 -21.06 -4.20 2.13
C ALA A 129 -22.21 -3.47 1.41
N GLY A 130 -22.35 -3.62 0.09
CA GLY A 130 -23.38 -2.91 -0.69
C GLY A 130 -23.07 -1.42 -0.93
N VAL A 131 -21.80 -1.02 -0.86
CA VAL A 131 -21.35 0.37 -0.97
C VAL A 131 -21.22 0.79 -2.44
N SER A 132 -21.76 1.97 -2.77
CA SER A 132 -21.59 2.63 -4.06
C SER A 132 -20.12 2.98 -4.29
N VAL A 133 -19.53 2.45 -5.37
CA VAL A 133 -18.12 2.67 -5.71
C VAL A 133 -17.94 3.02 -7.18
N MET A 134 -17.05 3.97 -7.44
CA MET A 134 -16.56 4.32 -8.77
C MET A 134 -15.03 4.44 -8.73
N ARG A 135 -14.36 4.09 -9.84
CA ARG A 135 -12.95 4.43 -10.07
C ARG A 135 -12.86 5.57 -11.07
N CYS A 136 -12.19 6.65 -10.69
CA CYS A 136 -11.89 7.77 -11.58
C CYS A 136 -10.89 7.33 -12.67
N PRO A 137 -10.85 7.96 -13.86
CA PRO A 137 -9.85 7.62 -14.88
C PRO A 137 -8.42 7.94 -14.46
N PHE A 138 -8.24 9.01 -13.69
CA PHE A 138 -6.99 9.45 -13.07
C PHE A 138 -7.22 9.72 -11.57
N GLU A 139 -6.62 10.73 -10.98
CA GLU A 139 -6.75 11.03 -9.54
C GLU A 139 -8.21 11.33 -9.14
N ALA A 140 -8.60 10.96 -7.92
CA ALA A 140 -9.98 11.12 -7.44
C ALA A 140 -10.24 12.44 -6.66
N ASP A 141 -9.20 13.19 -6.30
CA ASP A 141 -9.27 14.34 -5.37
C ASP A 141 -10.34 15.39 -5.74
N ASP A 142 -10.28 15.91 -6.97
CA ASP A 142 -11.21 16.92 -7.48
C ASP A 142 -12.65 16.36 -7.53
N GLU A 143 -12.82 15.16 -8.08
CA GLU A 143 -14.12 14.49 -8.25
C GLU A 143 -14.79 14.18 -6.89
N VAL A 144 -14.02 13.80 -5.87
CA VAL A 144 -14.47 13.65 -4.48
C VAL A 144 -15.00 14.97 -3.93
N ALA A 145 -14.26 16.06 -4.14
CA ALA A 145 -14.66 17.37 -3.64
C ALA A 145 -15.92 17.90 -4.34
N ILE A 146 -16.06 17.68 -5.65
CA ILE A 146 -17.21 18.12 -6.44
C ILE A 146 -18.46 17.32 -6.07
N LEU A 147 -18.37 15.99 -5.99
CA LEU A 147 -19.49 15.14 -5.61
C LEU A 147 -20.04 15.50 -4.22
N ALA A 148 -19.15 15.78 -3.26
CA ALA A 148 -19.54 16.18 -1.92
C ALA A 148 -20.26 17.54 -1.88
N ARG A 149 -19.85 18.50 -2.71
CA ARG A 149 -20.59 19.77 -2.89
C ARG A 149 -21.98 19.52 -3.50
N LYS A 150 -22.07 18.76 -4.60
CA LYS A 150 -23.37 18.47 -5.26
C LYS A 150 -24.34 17.68 -4.38
N LEU A 151 -23.84 16.82 -3.48
CA LEU A 151 -24.64 16.10 -2.49
C LEU A 151 -24.84 16.84 -1.17
N ASN A 152 -24.26 18.05 -1.02
CA ASN A 152 -24.21 18.85 0.21
C ASN A 152 -23.84 18.02 1.46
N CYS A 153 -22.77 17.24 1.38
CA CYS A 153 -22.40 16.28 2.42
C CYS A 153 -20.89 16.28 2.70
N PRO A 154 -20.44 15.71 3.83
CA PRO A 154 -19.02 15.63 4.15
C PRO A 154 -18.21 14.74 3.20
N VAL A 155 -16.95 15.12 3.01
CA VAL A 155 -15.85 14.28 2.52
C VAL A 155 -15.16 13.62 3.72
N MET A 156 -14.82 12.35 3.63
CA MET A 156 -13.87 11.70 4.53
C MET A 156 -12.60 11.26 3.79
N SER A 157 -11.45 11.73 4.28
CA SER A 157 -10.11 11.41 3.78
C SER A 157 -9.07 11.64 4.91
N TYR A 158 -7.80 11.36 4.67
CA TYR A 158 -6.66 11.88 5.45
C TYR A 158 -5.73 12.76 4.61
N ASP A 159 -6.17 13.16 3.41
CA ASP A 159 -5.40 14.08 2.57
C ASP A 159 -5.50 15.51 3.09
N SER A 160 -4.43 16.29 2.94
CA SER A 160 -4.45 17.71 3.31
C SER A 160 -5.03 18.60 2.23
N ASP A 161 -5.17 18.14 0.99
CA ASP A 161 -5.77 18.94 -0.08
C ASP A 161 -7.26 19.23 0.19
N PHE A 162 -7.98 18.38 0.94
CA PHE A 162 -9.36 18.65 1.37
C PHE A 162 -9.50 19.77 2.42
N TYR A 163 -8.41 20.28 3.01
CA TYR A 163 -8.46 21.52 3.78
C TYR A 163 -8.48 22.79 2.91
N ILE A 164 -8.10 22.67 1.63
CA ILE A 164 -8.08 23.74 0.63
C ILE A 164 -9.35 23.71 -0.22
N HIS A 165 -9.89 22.52 -0.51
CA HIS A 165 -11.19 22.38 -1.16
C HIS A 165 -12.31 23.04 -0.33
N ASN A 166 -13.23 23.72 -1.00
CA ASN A 166 -14.42 24.32 -0.38
C ASN A 166 -15.47 23.23 -0.07
N VAL A 167 -15.18 22.35 0.89
CA VAL A 167 -16.01 21.21 1.29
C VAL A 167 -16.16 21.13 2.81
N GLN A 168 -17.21 20.42 3.25
CA GLN A 168 -17.27 19.86 4.60
C GLN A 168 -16.27 18.68 4.63
N TYR A 169 -15.27 18.71 5.52
CA TYR A 169 -14.21 17.70 5.56
C TYR A 169 -14.11 17.05 6.95
N ILE A 170 -14.14 15.72 7.00
CA ILE A 170 -13.91 14.91 8.18
C ILE A 170 -12.53 14.23 8.02
N PRO A 171 -11.48 14.70 8.72
CA PRO A 171 -10.18 14.03 8.71
C PRO A 171 -10.30 12.66 9.38
N TYR A 172 -10.05 11.58 8.66
CA TYR A 172 -10.30 10.19 9.09
C TYR A 172 -9.76 9.84 10.50
N VAL A 173 -8.64 10.44 10.91
CA VAL A 173 -8.04 10.22 12.24
C VAL A 173 -8.91 10.72 13.42
N THR A 174 -9.88 11.60 13.17
CA THR A 174 -10.83 12.04 14.20
C THR A 174 -12.01 11.07 14.34
N VAL A 175 -12.25 10.21 13.35
CA VAL A 175 -13.42 9.31 13.31
C VAL A 175 -13.25 8.17 14.32
N THR A 176 -14.12 8.14 15.31
CA THR A 176 -14.16 7.05 16.29
C THR A 176 -14.58 5.73 15.64
N HIS A 177 -13.95 4.64 16.11
CA HIS A 177 -14.27 3.28 15.69
C HIS A 177 -15.18 2.57 16.69
N LYS A 178 -16.16 3.31 17.22
CA LYS A 178 -17.19 2.87 18.14
C LYS A 178 -18.49 3.52 17.70
N VAL A 179 -19.59 2.76 17.72
CA VAL A 179 -20.92 3.33 17.50
C VAL A 179 -21.45 3.76 18.85
N TYR A 180 -21.87 5.01 18.93
CA TYR A 180 -22.54 5.58 20.08
C TYR A 180 -24.04 5.58 19.80
N ARG A 181 -24.83 5.26 20.83
CA ARG A 181 -26.29 5.42 20.83
C ARG A 181 -26.62 6.60 21.72
N LYS A 182 -27.35 7.58 21.20
CA LYS A 182 -27.86 8.73 21.93
C LYS A 182 -29.36 8.61 22.05
N VAL A 183 -29.88 8.84 23.26
CA VAL A 183 -31.29 9.09 23.53
C VAL A 183 -31.37 10.53 23.98
N ALA A 184 -32.17 11.36 23.33
CA ALA A 184 -32.36 12.75 23.71
C ALA A 184 -33.84 13.11 23.70
N ASP A 185 -34.23 14.13 24.45
CA ASP A 185 -35.48 14.83 24.20
C ASP A 185 -35.40 15.65 22.89
N LYS A 186 -36.55 16.17 22.45
CA LYS A 186 -36.66 16.95 21.20
C LYS A 186 -35.93 18.29 21.24
N GLU A 187 -35.65 18.77 22.44
CA GLU A 187 -34.98 20.05 22.70
C GLU A 187 -33.45 19.86 22.80
N GLY A 188 -32.98 18.63 23.02
CA GLY A 188 -31.57 18.27 23.14
C GLY A 188 -30.95 18.61 24.50
N GLU A 189 -31.76 19.09 25.45
CA GLU A 189 -31.31 19.51 26.78
C GLU A 189 -31.12 18.34 27.74
N ASN A 190 -31.84 17.22 27.53
CA ASN A 190 -31.76 16.02 28.38
C ASN A 190 -31.36 14.81 27.51
N PHE A 191 -30.22 14.18 27.78
CA PHE A 191 -29.72 13.06 26.97
C PHE A 191 -28.99 11.96 27.75
N GLU A 192 -29.02 10.74 27.21
CA GLU A 192 -28.25 9.56 27.61
C GLU A 192 -27.39 9.08 26.42
N ILE A 193 -26.11 8.81 26.66
CA ILE A 193 -25.18 8.27 25.67
C ILE A 193 -24.58 6.95 26.17
N GLY A 194 -24.60 5.94 25.32
CA GLY A 194 -23.90 4.68 25.54
C GLY A 194 -23.16 4.16 24.31
N ILE A 195 -22.06 3.45 24.53
CA ILE A 195 -21.32 2.74 23.48
C ILE A 195 -22.03 1.42 23.18
N VAL A 196 -22.26 1.13 21.90
CA VAL A 196 -22.86 -0.13 21.48
C VAL A 196 -21.80 -1.25 21.44
N GLU A 197 -21.92 -2.23 22.33
CA GLU A 197 -21.03 -3.40 22.38
C GLU A 197 -21.60 -4.60 21.61
N TRP A 198 -20.84 -5.10 20.63
CA TRP A 198 -21.28 -6.15 19.70
C TRP A 198 -20.91 -7.56 20.16
N ASN A 199 -21.83 -8.25 20.83
CA ASN A 199 -21.71 -9.70 21.04
C ASN A 199 -22.00 -10.48 19.74
N ARG A 200 -20.96 -10.81 18.96
CA ARG A 200 -21.07 -11.70 17.79
C ARG A 200 -21.49 -13.12 18.19
N SER A 201 -22.80 -13.43 18.19
CA SER A 201 -23.25 -14.83 18.21
C SER A 201 -24.65 -15.11 17.63
N LYS A 202 -24.72 -16.21 16.86
CA LYS A 202 -25.90 -17.02 16.47
C LYS A 202 -26.97 -16.43 15.53
N SER A 203 -26.91 -16.89 14.27
CA SER A 203 -28.03 -17.55 13.57
C SER A 203 -29.42 -16.92 13.68
N GLY A 204 -29.69 -15.89 12.88
CA GLY A 204 -31.06 -15.52 12.43
C GLY A 204 -32.09 -15.08 13.47
N ALA A 205 -31.74 -15.08 14.76
CA ALA A 205 -32.58 -14.60 15.85
C ALA A 205 -32.07 -13.22 16.33
N LYS A 206 -33.01 -12.34 16.70
CA LYS A 206 -32.79 -10.91 17.00
C LYS A 206 -31.45 -10.62 17.72
N ARG A 207 -30.67 -9.69 17.15
CA ARG A 207 -29.47 -9.10 17.78
C ARG A 207 -29.88 -8.57 19.17
N SER A 208 -29.32 -9.14 20.23
CA SER A 208 -29.40 -8.57 21.58
C SER A 208 -28.33 -7.49 21.66
N GLU A 209 -28.71 -6.25 21.34
CA GLU A 209 -27.85 -5.10 21.54
C GLU A 209 -27.45 -4.98 23.02
N ARG A 210 -26.19 -4.61 23.28
CA ARG A 210 -25.73 -4.31 24.63
C ARG A 210 -25.13 -2.92 24.64
N VAL A 211 -25.91 -1.96 25.09
CA VAL A 211 -25.45 -0.58 25.28
C VAL A 211 -24.71 -0.51 26.60
N LYS A 212 -23.43 -0.16 26.56
CA LYS A 212 -22.66 0.21 27.74
C LYS A 212 -22.80 1.71 27.91
N PHE A 213 -23.62 2.12 28.87
CA PHE A 213 -23.80 3.51 29.28
C PHE A 213 -22.44 4.19 29.54
N VAL A 214 -22.31 5.44 29.11
CA VAL A 214 -21.08 6.26 29.25
C VAL A 214 -21.37 7.60 29.89
N ALA A 215 -22.46 8.27 29.51
CA ALA A 215 -22.79 9.60 30.02
C ALA A 215 -24.31 9.84 30.02
N GLN A 216 -24.75 10.73 30.90
CA GLN A 216 -26.10 11.29 30.91
C GLN A 216 -26.01 12.76 31.34
N TYR A 217 -26.91 13.58 30.82
CA TYR A 217 -27.09 14.98 31.15
C TYR A 217 -28.60 15.27 31.26
N GLY A 218 -29.00 16.10 32.23
CA GLY A 218 -30.41 16.44 32.46
C GLY A 218 -31.22 15.42 33.29
N ASP A 219 -32.55 15.58 33.27
CA ASP A 219 -33.53 14.84 34.08
C ASP A 219 -33.85 13.44 33.51
N GLU A 220 -33.57 12.42 34.31
CA GLU A 220 -33.79 10.99 33.99
C GLU A 220 -35.27 10.65 33.71
N THR A 221 -36.21 11.43 34.24
CA THR A 221 -37.65 11.20 34.05
C THR A 221 -38.14 11.63 32.66
N VAL A 222 -37.50 12.64 32.06
CA VAL A 222 -37.78 13.10 30.69
C VAL A 222 -37.28 12.08 29.68
N ILE A 223 -36.08 11.55 29.88
CA ILE A 223 -35.44 10.53 29.01
C ILE A 223 -36.22 9.19 29.01
N LYS A 224 -37.03 8.94 30.04
CA LYS A 224 -37.91 7.75 30.16
C LYS A 224 -39.34 7.96 29.63
N SER A 225 -39.64 9.12 29.04
CA SER A 225 -40.95 9.41 28.45
C SER A 225 -41.04 8.94 26.98
N ASP A 226 -42.26 8.76 26.46
CA ASP A 226 -42.50 8.35 25.07
C ASP A 226 -42.13 9.42 24.01
N ALA A 227 -41.58 10.57 24.43
CA ALA A 227 -41.29 11.73 23.57
C ALA A 227 -39.82 11.88 23.13
N VAL A 228 -38.98 10.88 23.40
CA VAL A 228 -37.54 10.89 23.10
C VAL A 228 -37.19 10.44 21.68
N GLU A 229 -36.13 11.03 21.13
CA GLU A 229 -35.50 10.59 19.90
C GLU A 229 -34.30 9.68 20.21
N THR A 230 -34.05 8.69 19.37
CA THR A 230 -32.92 7.76 19.51
C THR A 230 -32.23 7.62 18.16
N TYR A 231 -30.92 7.91 18.13
CA TYR A 231 -30.08 7.72 16.95
C TYR A 231 -28.73 7.11 17.32
N TYR A 232 -28.02 6.66 16.28
CA TYR A 232 -26.68 6.10 16.36
C TYR A 232 -25.73 6.98 15.56
N TYR A 233 -24.55 7.26 16.10
CA TYR A 233 -23.57 8.13 15.46
C TYR A 233 -22.14 7.61 15.64
N LEU A 234 -21.26 8.05 14.74
CA LEU A 234 -19.82 8.03 14.96
C LEU A 234 -19.40 9.42 15.43
N ASP A 235 -18.72 9.50 16.58
CA ASP A 235 -18.10 10.75 17.02
C ASP A 235 -16.88 11.05 16.14
N CYS A 236 -16.74 12.29 15.70
CA CYS A 236 -15.64 12.76 14.86
C CYS A 236 -15.47 14.29 14.97
N CYS A 237 -14.53 14.86 14.21
CA CYS A 237 -14.45 16.30 14.04
C CYS A 237 -14.56 16.71 12.57
N MET A 238 -15.33 17.76 12.32
CA MET A 238 -15.55 18.36 11.01
C MET A 238 -14.79 19.69 10.87
N TYR A 239 -14.20 19.87 9.70
CA TYR A 239 -13.60 21.10 9.19
C TYR A 239 -14.49 21.67 8.08
N THR A 240 -14.54 22.99 7.98
CA THR A 240 -14.96 23.70 6.75
C THR A 240 -13.93 24.76 6.43
N LEU A 241 -13.86 25.20 5.18
CA LEU A 241 -12.90 26.22 4.72
C LEU A 241 -13.00 27.53 5.52
N ASP A 242 -14.21 27.87 5.99
CA ASP A 242 -14.48 29.04 6.83
C ASP A 242 -13.77 28.97 8.20
N ASN A 243 -13.40 27.78 8.68
CA ASN A 243 -12.62 27.63 9.91
C ASN A 243 -11.16 28.13 9.74
N LEU A 244 -10.58 28.01 8.54
CA LEU A 244 -9.24 28.53 8.22
C LEU A 244 -9.27 30.04 7.92
N ILE A 245 -10.32 30.52 7.26
CA ILE A 245 -10.51 31.92 6.87
C ILE A 245 -10.91 32.80 8.08
N GLY A 246 -11.87 32.33 8.88
CA GLY A 246 -12.24 32.88 10.19
C GLY A 246 -12.88 34.28 10.23
N PRO A 247 -13.49 34.70 11.36
CA PRO A 247 -14.39 35.85 11.44
C PRO A 247 -13.79 37.22 11.11
N ASN A 248 -12.46 37.35 11.14
CA ASN A 248 -11.73 38.60 10.90
C ASN A 248 -11.19 38.68 9.45
N VAL A 249 -11.77 37.92 8.52
CA VAL A 249 -11.38 37.82 7.09
C VAL A 249 -9.86 37.66 6.92
N ARG A 250 -9.30 36.53 7.38
CA ARG A 250 -7.86 36.30 7.23
C ARG A 250 -7.43 36.00 5.79
N LEU A 251 -8.35 35.63 4.91
CA LEU A 251 -8.10 35.45 3.49
C LEU A 251 -9.44 35.29 2.72
N PRO A 252 -9.68 35.96 1.58
CA PRO A 252 -10.85 35.68 0.76
C PRO A 252 -10.78 34.28 0.11
N LYS A 253 -11.93 33.68 -0.22
CA LYS A 253 -11.99 32.30 -0.74
C LYS A 253 -11.19 32.11 -2.04
N ASP A 254 -11.19 33.12 -2.91
CA ASP A 254 -10.53 33.08 -4.24
C ASP A 254 -8.99 33.00 -4.16
N MET A 255 -8.42 33.33 -2.99
CA MET A 255 -6.98 33.23 -2.72
C MET A 255 -6.55 31.86 -2.21
N ILE A 256 -7.48 30.98 -1.82
CA ILE A 256 -7.17 29.67 -1.25
C ILE A 256 -6.40 28.75 -2.23
N PRO A 257 -6.73 28.72 -3.54
CA PRO A 257 -5.89 28.05 -4.54
C PRO A 257 -4.45 28.59 -4.60
N LEU A 258 -4.28 29.91 -4.54
CA LEU A 258 -2.96 30.55 -4.59
C LEU A 258 -2.16 30.29 -3.30
N PHE A 259 -2.83 30.25 -2.14
CA PHE A 259 -2.27 29.82 -0.87
C PHE A 259 -1.74 28.37 -0.93
N ALA A 260 -2.50 27.44 -1.53
CA ALA A 260 -2.05 26.05 -1.71
C ALA A 260 -0.82 25.95 -2.62
N VAL A 261 -0.81 26.68 -3.74
CA VAL A 261 0.35 26.82 -4.62
C VAL A 261 1.59 27.33 -3.86
N LEU A 262 1.44 28.38 -3.04
CA LEU A 262 2.53 28.99 -2.27
C LEU A 262 3.08 28.12 -1.13
N LEU A 263 2.30 27.14 -0.65
CA LEU A 263 2.84 26.13 0.26
C LEU A 263 3.67 25.06 -0.47
N GLY A 264 3.27 24.77 -1.71
CA GLY A 264 3.76 23.69 -2.55
C GLY A 264 2.76 22.54 -2.54
N ASN A 265 2.11 22.32 -3.69
CA ASN A 265 1.12 21.27 -3.94
C ASN A 265 1.51 20.45 -5.19
N ASP A 266 0.64 19.54 -5.64
CA ASP A 266 0.89 18.66 -6.79
C ASP A 266 0.95 19.40 -8.16
N TYR A 267 0.70 20.72 -8.18
CA TYR A 267 0.78 21.55 -9.38
C TYR A 267 2.12 22.28 -9.52
N ILE A 268 2.69 22.80 -8.41
CA ILE A 268 3.93 23.60 -8.41
C ILE A 268 4.88 23.13 -7.30
N GLU A 269 6.06 22.66 -7.70
CA GLU A 269 7.13 22.29 -6.78
C GLU A 269 7.64 23.50 -5.97
N ARG A 270 7.77 23.32 -4.65
CA ARG A 270 8.35 24.32 -3.73
C ARG A 270 9.69 24.90 -4.21
N LYS A 271 10.54 24.14 -4.90
CA LYS A 271 11.84 24.62 -5.38
C LYS A 271 11.73 25.73 -6.42
N VAL A 272 10.66 25.73 -7.23
CA VAL A 272 10.41 26.74 -8.28
C VAL A 272 10.21 28.12 -7.67
N LEU A 273 9.52 28.18 -6.54
CA LEU A 273 9.17 29.42 -5.83
C LEU A 273 10.21 29.80 -4.75
N ALA A 274 11.37 29.14 -4.70
CA ALA A 274 12.43 29.44 -3.73
C ALA A 274 12.87 30.93 -3.70
N PRO A 275 13.05 31.63 -4.85
CA PRO A 275 13.44 33.04 -4.85
C PRO A 275 12.38 33.97 -4.24
N PHE A 276 11.10 33.64 -4.43
CA PHE A 276 9.98 34.36 -3.81
C PHE A 276 9.97 34.18 -2.29
N TYR A 277 10.23 32.98 -1.77
CA TYR A 277 10.24 32.77 -0.31
C TYR A 277 11.35 33.53 0.42
N SER A 278 12.45 33.88 -0.25
CA SER A 278 13.49 34.74 0.32
C SER A 278 13.02 36.16 0.58
N THR A 279 12.10 36.71 -0.22
CA THR A 279 11.66 38.12 -0.10
C THR A 279 10.61 38.32 0.99
N ILE A 280 9.75 37.33 1.23
CA ILE A 280 8.72 37.38 2.30
C ILE A 280 9.22 36.94 3.69
N SER A 281 10.50 36.55 3.82
CA SER A 281 11.02 35.92 5.04
C SER A 281 11.32 36.92 6.17
N THR A 282 10.44 36.96 7.19
CA THR A 282 10.58 37.84 8.36
C THR A 282 11.24 37.15 9.58
N GLY A 283 12.44 37.60 9.95
CA GLY A 283 13.03 37.44 11.29
C GLY A 283 13.86 36.18 11.59
N ARG A 284 14.91 36.35 12.43
CA ARG A 284 15.73 35.24 12.97
C ARG A 284 14.88 34.31 13.85
N ALA A 285 15.09 33.00 13.73
CA ALA A 285 14.24 32.01 14.38
C ALA A 285 14.57 31.79 15.88
N LYS A 286 13.67 32.18 16.79
CA LYS A 286 13.59 31.55 18.13
C LYS A 286 13.25 30.06 17.98
N ARG A 287 13.98 29.18 18.69
CA ARG A 287 14.07 27.72 18.44
C ARG A 287 12.79 26.89 18.71
N ALA A 288 11.78 27.43 19.40
CA ALA A 288 10.65 26.65 19.91
C ALA A 288 9.42 26.49 18.98
N THR A 289 9.43 27.01 17.74
CA THR A 289 8.27 26.93 16.84
C THR A 289 8.64 26.41 15.45
N GLY A 290 7.96 25.33 15.05
CA GLY A 290 8.23 24.57 13.83
C GLY A 290 8.25 25.42 12.55
N ARG A 291 9.27 25.20 11.72
CA ARG A 291 9.62 26.01 10.54
C ARG A 291 8.46 26.15 9.54
N GLN A 292 7.63 25.11 9.39
CA GLN A 292 6.46 25.12 8.50
C GLN A 292 5.29 25.95 9.05
N SER A 293 4.99 25.86 10.35
CA SER A 293 3.90 26.62 10.99
C SER A 293 4.15 28.13 10.94
N LYS A 294 5.41 28.57 11.06
CA LYS A 294 5.80 29.97 10.81
C LYS A 294 5.52 30.39 9.37
N ARG A 295 5.91 29.56 8.40
CA ARG A 295 5.78 29.84 6.97
C ARG A 295 4.32 29.95 6.51
N ILE A 296 3.43 29.07 7.02
CA ILE A 296 1.98 29.16 6.78
C ILE A 296 1.45 30.53 7.24
N LYS A 297 1.81 30.98 8.45
CA LYS A 297 1.40 32.31 8.97
C LYS A 297 1.95 33.47 8.14
N VAL A 298 3.20 33.39 7.67
CA VAL A 298 3.82 34.42 6.81
C VAL A 298 3.10 34.52 5.48
N ILE A 299 2.81 33.39 4.82
CA ILE A 299 2.09 33.38 3.53
C ILE A 299 0.66 33.91 3.70
N LEU A 300 -0.07 33.49 4.73
CA LEU A 300 -1.41 34.02 5.04
C LEU A 300 -1.37 35.54 5.25
N LYS A 301 -0.43 36.05 6.07
CA LYS A 301 -0.29 37.50 6.32
C LYS A 301 0.12 38.28 5.07
N TRP A 302 0.90 37.68 4.15
CA TRP A 302 1.28 38.33 2.91
C TRP A 302 0.10 38.41 1.92
N LEU A 303 -0.63 37.30 1.74
CA LEU A 303 -1.79 37.25 0.83
C LEU A 303 -2.94 38.17 1.27
N GLN A 304 -3.08 38.48 2.56
CA GLN A 304 -4.07 39.45 3.08
C GLN A 304 -4.01 40.82 2.41
N ASN A 305 -2.84 41.23 1.94
CA ASN A 305 -2.59 42.58 1.42
C ASN A 305 -2.55 42.65 -0.11
N HIS A 306 -3.03 41.62 -0.82
CA HIS A 306 -2.96 41.54 -2.28
C HIS A 306 -4.32 41.13 -2.89
N THR A 307 -4.51 41.42 -4.19
CA THR A 307 -5.52 40.77 -5.04
C THR A 307 -4.92 39.54 -5.73
N VAL A 308 -5.74 38.67 -6.32
CA VAL A 308 -5.25 37.47 -7.02
C VAL A 308 -4.30 37.86 -8.16
N GLN A 309 -4.60 38.91 -8.95
CA GLN A 309 -3.71 39.37 -10.01
C GLN A 309 -2.41 39.96 -9.43
N SER A 310 -2.49 40.80 -8.39
CA SER A 310 -1.33 41.43 -7.75
C SER A 310 -0.38 40.40 -7.12
N ALA A 311 -0.92 39.45 -6.37
CA ALA A 311 -0.16 38.35 -5.79
C ALA A 311 0.49 37.48 -6.87
N THR A 312 -0.24 37.13 -7.94
CA THR A 312 0.29 36.34 -9.05
C THR A 312 1.42 37.08 -9.78
N ARG A 313 1.24 38.37 -10.12
CA ARG A 313 2.28 39.22 -10.73
C ARG A 313 3.53 39.29 -9.84
N SER A 314 3.35 39.50 -8.54
CA SER A 314 4.45 39.52 -7.56
C SER A 314 5.21 38.19 -7.52
N ILE A 315 4.51 37.05 -7.53
CA ILE A 315 5.14 35.73 -7.59
C ILE A 315 5.94 35.55 -8.89
N ILE A 316 5.33 35.87 -10.03
CA ILE A 316 5.94 35.71 -11.37
C ILE A 316 7.16 36.62 -11.56
N ASN A 317 7.18 37.82 -10.99
CA ASN A 317 8.35 38.70 -11.03
C ASN A 317 9.59 38.12 -10.34
N HIS A 318 9.42 37.20 -9.38
CA HIS A 318 10.52 36.48 -8.73
C HIS A 318 10.90 35.16 -9.44
N VAL A 319 10.22 34.81 -10.54
CA VAL A 319 10.55 33.64 -11.38
C VAL A 319 11.45 34.09 -12.54
N ARG A 320 12.47 33.27 -12.86
CA ARG A 320 13.36 33.50 -14.02
C ARG A 320 12.55 33.66 -15.31
N GLN A 321 12.92 34.61 -16.17
CA GLN A 321 12.16 34.99 -17.38
C GLN A 321 11.69 33.77 -18.20
N GLU A 322 12.63 32.86 -18.54
CA GLU A 322 12.40 31.58 -19.24
C GLU A 322 11.25 30.70 -18.68
N LYS A 323 10.93 30.85 -17.39
CA LYS A 323 9.94 30.03 -16.68
C LYS A 323 8.67 30.77 -16.29
N LYS A 324 8.59 32.09 -16.49
CA LYS A 324 7.43 32.92 -16.09
C LYS A 324 6.13 32.39 -16.69
N GLY A 325 6.05 32.25 -18.01
CA GLY A 325 4.86 31.73 -18.70
C GLY A 325 4.49 30.29 -18.31
N HIS A 326 5.46 29.44 -17.98
CA HIS A 326 5.18 28.08 -17.50
C HIS A 326 4.55 28.08 -16.11
N VAL A 327 5.14 28.81 -15.16
CA VAL A 327 4.62 28.91 -13.79
C VAL A 327 3.26 29.60 -13.77
N TYR A 328 3.06 30.64 -14.57
CA TYR A 328 1.76 31.33 -14.68
C TYR A 328 0.65 30.37 -15.12
N ARG A 329 0.88 29.57 -16.18
CA ARG A 329 -0.08 28.53 -16.60
C ARG A 329 -0.29 27.46 -15.53
N GLN A 330 0.74 27.08 -14.75
CA GLN A 330 0.57 26.14 -13.63
C GLN A 330 -0.32 26.74 -12.52
N ILE A 331 -0.19 28.04 -12.20
CA ILE A 331 -1.06 28.75 -11.24
C ILE A 331 -2.51 28.71 -11.72
N LEU A 332 -2.77 29.13 -12.97
CA LEU A 332 -4.12 29.10 -13.56
C LEU A 332 -4.72 27.68 -13.59
N THR A 333 -3.89 26.67 -13.86
CA THR A 333 -4.34 25.27 -13.88
C THR A 333 -4.66 24.76 -12.48
N ALA A 334 -3.91 25.17 -11.45
CA ALA A 334 -4.21 24.86 -10.06
C ALA A 334 -5.52 25.54 -9.60
N MET A 335 -5.71 26.82 -9.93
CA MET A 335 -6.95 27.55 -9.65
C MET A 335 -8.18 26.87 -10.28
N ARG A 336 -8.06 26.44 -11.54
CA ARG A 336 -9.16 25.73 -12.22
C ARG A 336 -9.50 24.38 -11.58
N GLY A 337 -8.51 23.65 -11.05
CA GLY A 337 -8.75 22.36 -10.37
C GLY A 337 -9.67 22.51 -9.17
N TYR A 338 -9.31 23.39 -8.24
CA TYR A 338 -10.11 23.64 -7.01
C TYR A 338 -11.52 24.19 -7.29
N ASN A 339 -11.74 24.85 -8.43
CA ASN A 339 -13.00 25.49 -8.82
C ASN A 339 -13.79 24.73 -9.92
N CYS A 340 -13.42 23.48 -10.26
CA CYS A 340 -14.17 22.71 -11.25
C CYS A 340 -15.55 22.27 -10.69
N GLU A 341 -16.57 22.17 -11.56
CA GLU A 341 -17.93 21.74 -11.17
C GLU A 341 -18.54 20.62 -12.06
N ASP A 342 -17.93 20.28 -13.20
CA ASP A 342 -18.30 19.05 -13.92
C ASP A 342 -17.98 17.83 -13.04
N CYS A 343 -18.94 16.92 -12.95
CA CYS A 343 -18.92 15.78 -12.05
C CYS A 343 -19.36 14.53 -12.82
N VAL A 344 -18.40 13.66 -13.14
CA VAL A 344 -18.67 12.40 -13.82
C VAL A 344 -19.32 11.42 -12.84
N SER A 345 -18.89 11.46 -11.57
CA SER A 345 -19.37 10.57 -10.52
C SER A 345 -20.82 10.81 -10.11
N PHE A 346 -21.28 12.07 -10.10
CA PHE A 346 -22.68 12.41 -9.83
C PHE A 346 -23.62 11.74 -10.85
N ARG A 347 -23.29 11.85 -12.13
CA ARG A 347 -24.01 11.19 -13.23
C ARG A 347 -23.88 9.67 -13.17
N TYR A 348 -22.70 9.14 -12.86
CA TYR A 348 -22.44 7.70 -12.72
C TYR A 348 -23.26 7.06 -11.58
N PHE A 349 -23.41 7.74 -10.43
CA PHE A 349 -24.23 7.27 -9.32
C PHE A 349 -25.74 7.45 -9.55
N GLY A 350 -26.15 7.93 -10.74
CA GLY A 350 -27.55 8.03 -11.15
C GLY A 350 -28.26 9.31 -10.70
N PHE A 351 -27.52 10.32 -10.23
CA PHE A 351 -28.09 11.63 -9.94
C PHE A 351 -28.26 12.44 -11.23
N THR A 352 -29.34 13.21 -11.29
CA THR A 352 -29.61 14.17 -12.37
C THR A 352 -29.24 15.57 -11.93
N ASP A 353 -28.47 16.30 -12.74
CA ASP A 353 -28.22 17.72 -12.47
C ASP A 353 -29.55 18.49 -12.48
N THR A 354 -29.91 19.05 -11.33
CA THR A 354 -30.83 20.18 -11.29
C THR A 354 -30.08 21.36 -11.88
N VAL A 355 -30.39 21.71 -13.13
CA VAL A 355 -29.77 22.82 -13.85
C VAL A 355 -29.99 24.11 -13.04
N LEU A 356 -28.97 24.50 -12.30
CA LEU A 356 -28.69 25.89 -11.98
C LEU A 356 -27.81 26.36 -13.15
N GLU A 357 -28.13 27.53 -13.71
CA GLU A 357 -27.59 27.95 -14.99
C GLU A 357 -26.08 28.27 -14.87
N ASP A 358 -25.23 27.39 -15.39
CA ASP A 358 -23.75 27.55 -15.43
C ASP A 358 -23.34 28.94 -16.01
N GLU A 359 -24.19 29.51 -16.87
CA GLU A 359 -24.04 30.87 -17.41
C GLU A 359 -23.92 31.96 -16.32
N GLU A 360 -24.53 31.81 -15.14
CA GLU A 360 -24.47 32.83 -14.09
C GLU A 360 -23.09 32.86 -13.39
N ILE A 361 -22.45 31.70 -13.21
CA ILE A 361 -21.09 31.59 -12.64
C ILE A 361 -20.04 31.97 -13.68
N GLU A 362 -20.19 31.52 -14.92
CA GLU A 362 -19.23 31.84 -15.99
C GLU A 362 -19.26 33.34 -16.33
N ARG A 363 -20.44 33.99 -16.34
CA ARG A 363 -20.56 35.47 -16.39
C ARG A 363 -19.88 36.14 -15.21
N HIS A 364 -20.04 35.65 -13.98
CA HIS A 364 -19.45 36.32 -12.81
C HIS A 364 -17.91 36.25 -12.81
N ILE A 365 -17.32 35.18 -13.35
CA ILE A 365 -15.86 35.07 -13.55
C ILE A 365 -15.41 35.98 -14.71
N GLN A 366 -16.20 36.10 -15.78
CA GLN A 366 -15.92 36.97 -16.93
C GLN A 366 -15.98 38.47 -16.53
N ASP A 367 -17.03 38.90 -15.83
CA ASP A 367 -17.22 40.28 -15.36
C ASP A 367 -16.05 40.74 -14.46
N VAL A 368 -15.57 39.86 -13.57
CA VAL A 368 -14.40 40.14 -12.69
C VAL A 368 -13.07 40.21 -13.45
N LEU A 369 -13.02 39.75 -14.70
CA LEU A 369 -11.85 39.85 -15.58
C LEU A 369 -11.94 41.02 -16.57
N GLU A 370 -13.14 41.56 -16.82
CA GLU A 370 -13.40 42.61 -17.84
C GLU A 370 -13.69 44.01 -17.23
N SER A 371 -13.94 44.14 -15.93
CA SER A 371 -14.43 45.39 -15.31
C SER A 371 -13.38 46.46 -14.94
N ASP A 372 -12.09 46.28 -15.25
CA ASP A 372 -10.99 47.18 -14.87
C ASP A 372 -10.40 48.01 -16.06
N ASP A 373 -11.05 48.04 -17.24
CA ASP A 373 -10.46 48.59 -18.47
C ASP A 373 -10.73 50.10 -18.73
N ASP A 374 -11.39 50.81 -17.82
CA ASP A 374 -11.74 52.24 -17.94
C ASP A 374 -11.12 53.10 -16.82
N ASN A 375 -9.82 53.42 -16.92
CA ASN A 375 -9.21 54.72 -16.55
C ASN A 375 -7.68 54.72 -16.76
N ASP A 376 -7.24 55.11 -17.95
CA ASP A 376 -5.93 55.75 -18.17
C ASP A 376 -6.07 56.75 -19.32
N ASP A 377 -6.06 58.05 -19.00
CA ASP A 377 -5.32 59.12 -19.69
C ASP A 377 -5.88 60.52 -19.39
N ALA A 378 -5.14 61.31 -18.60
CA ALA A 378 -5.16 62.77 -18.64
C ALA A 378 -3.86 63.36 -18.05
N ASP A 379 -3.15 64.14 -18.87
CA ASP A 379 -1.91 64.87 -18.58
C ASP A 379 -1.84 65.62 -17.23
N VAL A 380 -0.62 65.79 -16.68
CA VAL A 380 0.06 67.12 -16.59
C VAL A 380 1.49 67.02 -15.98
N LEU A 381 2.33 67.99 -16.36
CA LEU A 381 3.78 68.13 -16.14
C LEU A 381 4.21 68.69 -14.76
N GLY A 382 5.50 68.52 -14.40
CA GLY A 382 6.25 69.23 -13.35
C GLY A 382 7.23 68.29 -12.62
N GLU A 383 8.54 68.31 -12.90
CA GLU A 383 9.59 69.23 -12.37
C GLU A 383 9.95 68.96 -10.89
N ASP A 384 11.17 68.40 -10.69
CA ASP A 384 12.13 68.54 -9.56
C ASP A 384 11.63 68.28 -8.11
N GLU A 385 12.44 68.00 -7.07
CA GLU A 385 13.85 68.31 -6.78
C GLU A 385 14.41 67.32 -5.71
N GLU A 386 15.68 67.47 -5.31
CA GLU A 386 16.40 66.64 -4.31
C GLU A 386 16.04 67.03 -2.84
N GLU A 387 16.24 66.13 -1.86
CA GLU A 387 17.14 66.36 -0.69
C GLU A 387 17.10 65.23 0.39
N GLU A 388 18.05 65.30 1.33
CA GLU A 388 18.50 64.25 2.24
C GLU A 388 17.93 64.34 3.69
N ALA A 389 18.53 63.53 4.57
CA ALA A 389 18.71 63.73 6.03
C ALA A 389 17.68 63.16 7.02
N GLU A 390 18.10 62.06 7.63
CA GLU A 390 18.21 61.81 9.08
C GLU A 390 17.57 62.82 10.07
N GLU A 391 16.85 62.31 11.08
CA GLU A 391 17.44 62.15 12.42
C GLU A 391 16.60 61.26 13.37
N SER A 392 17.26 60.78 14.43
CA SER A 392 16.76 59.91 15.49
C SER A 392 15.94 60.62 16.57
N ILE A 393 15.29 59.87 17.48
CA ILE A 393 15.45 60.02 18.95
C ILE A 393 14.84 58.81 19.69
N ASN A 394 15.49 58.38 20.78
CA ASN A 394 15.00 57.38 21.73
C ASN A 394 14.05 57.99 22.75
N GLU A 395 13.10 57.21 23.28
CA GLU A 395 12.78 57.26 24.71
C GLU A 395 12.62 55.83 25.26
N GLU A 396 13.38 55.52 26.31
CA GLU A 396 13.18 54.39 27.21
C GLU A 396 12.42 54.89 28.45
N ASP A 397 11.60 54.06 29.08
CA ASP A 397 11.33 54.23 30.51
C ASP A 397 11.15 52.86 31.19
N GLU A 398 11.71 52.75 32.39
CA GLU A 398 11.61 51.60 33.29
C GLU A 398 10.39 51.82 34.22
N GLY A 399 9.83 50.88 34.98
CA GLY A 399 10.23 49.57 35.46
C GLY A 399 9.41 49.26 36.72
N SER A 400 9.81 48.24 37.51
CA SER A 400 9.29 47.90 38.87
C SER A 400 7.82 47.44 38.99
N ASP A 401 7.44 46.51 39.88
CA ASP A 401 8.18 45.45 40.60
C ASP A 401 7.19 44.45 41.24
N ASP A 402 7.71 43.28 41.61
CA ASP A 402 7.35 42.38 42.72
C ASP A 402 6.03 41.56 42.70
N GLY A 403 6.07 40.36 43.30
CA GLY A 403 4.85 39.60 43.67
C GLY A 403 4.75 38.10 43.40
N ASN A 404 5.76 37.30 43.78
CA ASN A 404 5.65 35.93 44.33
C ASN A 404 4.27 35.65 45.02
N ASN A 405 3.67 34.46 45.12
CA ASN A 405 4.00 33.03 44.94
C ASN A 405 2.65 32.22 45.11
N ASP A 406 2.48 30.88 45.07
CA ASP A 406 3.32 29.67 44.91
C ASP A 406 2.42 28.50 44.39
N ASP A 407 3.04 27.40 43.94
CA ASP A 407 2.66 25.96 44.03
C ASP A 407 1.29 25.37 43.58
N ASP A 408 1.39 24.41 42.65
CA ASP A 408 0.89 22.99 42.69
C ASP A 408 -0.63 22.68 42.93
N GLU A 409 -1.20 21.57 42.43
CA GLU A 409 -0.65 20.29 41.94
C GLU A 409 -1.66 19.57 40.99
N LEU A 410 -1.28 18.40 40.46
CA LEU A 410 -2.11 17.38 39.75
C LEU A 410 -2.43 17.61 38.27
N ALA A 411 -1.47 17.20 37.42
CA ALA A 411 -1.72 16.70 36.08
C ALA A 411 -1.47 15.17 36.05
N GLU A 412 -2.41 14.38 35.54
CA GLU A 412 -2.17 12.99 35.09
C GLU A 412 -2.94 12.69 33.79
N GLU A 413 -2.32 11.82 32.98
CA GLU A 413 -2.84 11.11 31.79
C GLU A 413 -3.37 11.93 30.59
N ASN A 414 -2.50 12.15 29.60
CA ASN A 414 -2.73 11.71 28.21
C ASN A 414 -1.45 11.80 27.37
N ASP A 415 -0.63 10.76 27.45
CA ASP A 415 0.59 10.61 26.65
C ASP A 415 0.31 9.61 25.50
N PHE A 416 0.30 10.06 24.23
CA PHE A 416 0.59 9.22 23.04
C PHE A 416 0.57 10.04 21.73
N LEU A 417 1.70 10.67 21.36
CA LEU A 417 1.96 11.12 19.98
C LEU A 417 3.43 10.96 19.56
N ASP A 418 3.58 10.37 18.36
CA ASP A 418 4.66 10.51 17.37
C ASP A 418 6.14 10.35 17.77
N GLU A 419 6.70 9.17 17.45
CA GLU A 419 8.11 9.00 17.07
C GLU A 419 8.25 8.58 15.58
N GLU A 420 8.41 9.55 14.68
CA GLU A 420 9.16 9.36 13.43
C GLU A 420 10.37 10.30 13.45
N ALA A 421 11.53 9.75 13.82
CA ALA A 421 12.79 10.50 13.88
C ALA A 421 13.44 10.61 12.49
N GLU A 422 13.63 11.84 12.01
CA GLU A 422 14.53 12.14 10.89
C GLU A 422 15.99 12.01 11.37
N ALA A 423 16.82 11.29 10.62
CA ALA A 423 18.28 11.22 10.84
C ALA A 423 19.02 11.55 9.54
N GLU A 424 19.43 12.82 9.40
CA GLU A 424 20.43 13.26 8.43
C GLU A 424 21.77 13.38 9.18
N GLU A 425 22.73 12.49 8.92
CA GLU A 425 24.12 12.66 9.36
C GLU A 425 24.93 13.37 8.28
N SER A 426 25.28 14.63 8.53
CA SER A 426 26.32 15.37 7.81
C SER A 426 27.66 15.16 8.51
N ILE A 427 28.62 14.56 7.81
CA ILE A 427 30.03 14.53 8.26
C ILE A 427 30.74 15.70 7.59
N ASN A 428 31.18 16.66 8.39
CA ASN A 428 32.21 17.62 7.97
C ASN A 428 33.58 17.01 8.25
N GLU A 429 34.49 17.15 7.29
CA GLU A 429 35.92 16.99 7.48
C GLU A 429 36.48 18.29 8.08
N GLU A 430 37.32 18.18 9.10
CA GLU A 430 38.34 19.20 9.42
C GLU A 430 39.69 18.48 9.55
N ASP A 431 40.70 19.14 8.97
CA ASP A 431 42.04 18.63 8.65
C ASP A 431 43.06 19.05 9.73
N GLU A 432 44.35 18.91 9.41
CA GLU A 432 45.58 19.28 10.14
C GLU A 432 46.20 18.16 11.01
N GLY A 433 47.42 17.69 10.71
CA GLY A 433 48.26 17.97 9.53
C GLY A 433 49.70 17.46 9.68
N SER A 434 50.48 17.55 8.58
CA SER A 434 51.95 17.45 8.48
C SER A 434 52.63 16.12 8.93
N ASP A 435 53.77 15.68 8.40
CA ASP A 435 54.64 16.28 7.37
C ASP A 435 55.46 15.22 6.60
N ASP A 436 55.89 15.63 5.40
CA ASP A 436 57.10 15.27 4.64
C ASP A 436 57.76 13.86 4.72
N SER A 437 57.80 13.14 3.60
CA SER A 437 59.04 12.94 2.80
C SER A 437 58.83 11.96 1.63
N GLY A 438 59.27 12.36 0.44
CA GLY A 438 58.98 11.62 -0.81
C GLY A 438 60.05 10.58 -1.20
N THR A 439 59.82 9.90 -2.34
CA THR A 439 60.78 9.58 -3.43
C THR A 439 60.25 8.42 -4.29
N GLU A 440 59.79 8.72 -5.50
CA GLU A 440 59.76 7.78 -6.65
C GLU A 440 61.20 7.50 -7.13
N PRO A 441 61.53 6.35 -7.80
CA PRO A 441 60.83 5.89 -9.02
C PRO A 441 60.83 4.36 -9.29
N GLY A 442 60.26 3.94 -10.44
CA GLY A 442 60.46 2.58 -10.97
C GLY A 442 59.53 2.18 -12.13
N GLU A 443 59.83 2.63 -13.36
CA GLU A 443 59.16 2.22 -14.60
C GLU A 443 59.62 0.83 -15.13
N GLU A 444 58.88 0.35 -16.15
CA GLU A 444 59.11 -0.74 -17.14
C GLU A 444 57.92 -1.73 -17.14
N ILE A 445 56.91 -1.64 -18.03
CA ILE A 445 56.86 -1.55 -19.52
C ILE A 445 57.40 -2.79 -20.23
N ASP A 446 56.48 -3.63 -20.77
CA ASP A 446 56.33 -3.98 -22.21
C ASP A 446 55.11 -4.94 -22.33
N SER A 447 53.98 -4.56 -22.95
CA SER A 447 53.51 -4.90 -24.32
C SER A 447 53.47 -6.41 -24.67
N CYS A 448 52.66 -6.94 -25.59
CA CYS A 448 51.66 -6.45 -26.55
C CYS A 448 50.66 -7.61 -26.83
N GLY A 449 49.55 -7.46 -27.55
CA GLY A 449 49.11 -6.33 -28.35
C GLY A 449 47.61 -6.35 -28.67
N ASP A 450 47.23 -5.33 -29.44
CA ASP A 450 45.89 -4.84 -29.73
C ASP A 450 45.50 -5.15 -31.18
N GLU A 451 44.21 -5.31 -31.47
CA GLU A 451 43.64 -5.03 -32.80
C GLU A 451 42.22 -4.44 -32.61
N ASN A 452 42.19 -3.11 -32.53
CA ASN A 452 41.00 -2.30 -32.74
C ASN A 452 40.59 -2.32 -34.23
N GLU A 453 39.29 -2.21 -34.51
CA GLU A 453 38.83 -1.13 -35.38
C GLU A 453 37.37 -0.77 -35.10
N ALA A 454 37.06 0.52 -35.15
CA ALA A 454 35.75 1.07 -34.87
C ALA A 454 35.26 1.87 -36.08
N GLU A 455 34.01 1.66 -36.49
CA GLU A 455 33.30 2.58 -37.37
C GLU A 455 31.96 3.03 -36.79
N ASN A 456 31.56 4.22 -37.22
CA ASN A 456 30.63 5.11 -36.54
C ASN A 456 29.34 5.27 -37.36
N VAL A 457 28.19 4.78 -36.87
CA VAL A 457 26.89 4.99 -37.52
C VAL A 457 25.78 5.30 -36.50
N GLN A 458 25.56 6.59 -36.30
CA GLN A 458 24.27 7.32 -36.28
C GLN A 458 23.04 6.64 -35.64
N ASP A 459 22.60 7.23 -34.51
CA ASP A 459 21.22 7.15 -34.00
C ASP A 459 20.23 7.85 -34.97
N PRO A 460 19.07 7.26 -35.30
CA PRO A 460 18.05 7.92 -36.10
C PRO A 460 17.20 8.87 -35.25
N GLN A 461 17.37 10.17 -35.46
CA GLN A 461 16.36 11.17 -35.09
C GLN A 461 15.05 10.92 -35.86
N ALA A 462 13.91 11.13 -35.20
CA ALA A 462 12.60 11.15 -35.84
C ALA A 462 11.84 12.41 -35.44
N ASP A 463 12.02 13.45 -36.26
CA ASP A 463 11.10 14.55 -36.56
C ASP A 463 10.11 14.99 -35.47
N ALA A 464 10.58 15.89 -34.61
CA ALA A 464 9.78 17.05 -34.23
C ALA A 464 10.13 18.19 -35.19
N GLN A 465 9.28 18.49 -36.17
CA GLN A 465 9.44 19.66 -37.03
C GLN A 465 9.27 20.93 -36.21
N GLN A 466 10.37 21.48 -35.71
CA GLN A 466 10.44 22.86 -35.27
C GLN A 466 10.42 23.77 -36.50
N SER A 467 9.27 24.38 -36.76
CA SER A 467 9.23 25.60 -37.57
C SER A 467 9.92 26.71 -36.78
N SER A 468 11.22 26.92 -37.07
CA SER A 468 11.98 28.04 -36.53
C SER A 468 11.55 29.36 -37.19
N ALA A 469 10.42 29.91 -36.74
CA ALA A 469 10.18 31.34 -36.79
C ALA A 469 10.82 31.94 -35.54
N SER A 470 11.82 32.81 -35.73
CA SER A 470 12.44 33.56 -34.66
C SER A 470 11.54 34.75 -34.30
N GLU A 471 10.61 34.52 -33.37
CA GLU A 471 9.92 35.61 -32.67
C GLU A 471 10.53 35.70 -31.27
N GLU A 472 11.34 36.75 -31.08
CA GLU A 472 11.78 37.18 -29.75
C GLU A 472 10.56 37.81 -29.05
N GLU A 473 9.72 36.98 -28.41
CA GLU A 473 8.67 37.45 -27.51
C GLU A 473 9.32 38.06 -26.25
N ASP A 474 9.66 39.34 -26.38
CA ASP A 474 9.99 40.22 -25.26
C ASP A 474 8.74 40.33 -24.38
N THR A 475 8.69 39.49 -23.34
CA THR A 475 7.45 39.10 -22.65
C THR A 475 7.00 40.20 -21.70
N ASN A 476 6.35 41.20 -22.29
CA ASN A 476 5.73 42.31 -21.62
C ASN A 476 4.47 41.85 -20.83
N ASP A 477 4.06 42.61 -19.81
CA ASP A 477 3.06 42.16 -18.83
C ASP A 477 1.67 41.88 -19.45
N GLY A 478 1.41 42.39 -20.66
CA GLY A 478 0.22 42.11 -21.46
C GLY A 478 0.10 40.69 -22.03
N ASP A 479 1.21 40.01 -22.37
CA ASP A 479 1.14 38.66 -22.96
C ASP A 479 0.88 37.57 -21.93
N LEU A 480 1.20 37.81 -20.66
CA LEU A 480 0.80 36.94 -19.55
C LEU A 480 -0.74 36.84 -19.47
N LYS A 481 -1.46 37.97 -19.62
CA LYS A 481 -2.94 38.01 -19.57
C LYS A 481 -3.62 37.15 -20.66
N ARG A 482 -2.95 36.86 -21.78
CA ARG A 482 -3.51 36.06 -22.90
C ARG A 482 -3.29 34.54 -22.77
N MET A 483 -2.58 34.08 -21.74
CA MET A 483 -2.28 32.65 -21.59
C MET A 483 -3.43 31.85 -20.96
N ALA A 484 -4.03 30.95 -21.74
CA ALA A 484 -5.01 29.98 -21.22
C ALA A 484 -4.38 28.97 -20.24
N PRO A 485 -5.15 28.44 -19.27
CA PRO A 485 -4.72 27.29 -18.45
C PRO A 485 -4.41 26.08 -19.33
N TYR A 486 -3.58 25.15 -18.84
CA TYR A 486 -3.35 23.90 -19.55
C TYR A 486 -4.67 23.14 -19.71
N ARG A 487 -5.09 22.85 -20.95
CA ARG A 487 -6.10 21.81 -21.19
C ARG A 487 -5.59 20.53 -20.53
N ASN A 488 -6.42 19.88 -19.71
CA ASN A 488 -5.98 18.66 -19.02
C ASN A 488 -5.60 17.62 -20.10
N LYS A 489 -4.33 17.23 -20.12
CA LYS A 489 -3.80 16.27 -21.09
C LYS A 489 -4.26 14.84 -20.78
N TYR A 490 -4.71 14.61 -19.55
CA TYR A 490 -5.19 13.34 -19.04
C TYR A 490 -6.72 13.35 -19.09
N THR A 491 -7.25 12.92 -20.24
CA THR A 491 -8.67 12.61 -20.40
C THR A 491 -8.83 11.18 -20.89
N ASP A 492 -9.98 10.59 -20.61
CA ASP A 492 -10.37 9.25 -21.02
C ASP A 492 -11.29 9.26 -22.26
N HIS A 493 -11.44 10.40 -22.93
CA HIS A 493 -12.25 10.52 -24.14
C HIS A 493 -11.82 9.54 -25.24
N ASP A 494 -10.51 9.32 -25.40
CA ASP A 494 -9.91 8.36 -26.34
C ASP A 494 -9.96 6.90 -25.86
N TRP A 495 -10.45 6.62 -24.64
CA TRP A 495 -10.54 5.24 -24.13
C TRP A 495 -11.77 4.53 -24.74
N PRO A 496 -11.67 3.23 -25.07
CA PRO A 496 -12.82 2.45 -25.51
C PRO A 496 -13.95 2.48 -24.47
N GLU A 497 -15.20 2.59 -24.94
CA GLU A 497 -16.38 2.70 -24.08
C GLU A 497 -16.52 1.51 -23.12
N TRP A 498 -16.37 0.29 -23.63
CA TRP A 498 -16.34 -0.95 -22.82
C TRP A 498 -15.28 -0.90 -21.71
N PHE A 499 -14.15 -0.23 -21.95
CA PHE A 499 -13.10 -0.09 -20.95
C PHE A 499 -13.50 0.94 -19.89
N ARG A 500 -14.05 2.09 -20.29
CA ARG A 500 -14.57 3.11 -19.35
C ARG A 500 -15.63 2.53 -18.42
N GLU A 501 -16.59 1.76 -18.94
CA GLU A 501 -17.63 1.13 -18.13
C GLU A 501 -17.06 0.14 -17.10
N LEU A 502 -16.18 -0.77 -17.52
CA LEU A 502 -15.58 -1.76 -16.62
C LEU A 502 -14.60 -1.11 -15.63
N TYR A 503 -13.84 -0.11 -16.07
CA TYR A 503 -12.89 0.62 -15.22
C TYR A 503 -13.63 1.44 -14.17
N GLY A 504 -14.60 2.26 -14.58
CA GLY A 504 -15.48 3.06 -13.72
C GLY A 504 -16.20 2.21 -12.67
N ALA A 505 -16.72 1.03 -13.05
CA ALA A 505 -17.32 0.06 -12.12
C ALA A 505 -16.33 -0.65 -11.17
N ALA A 506 -15.07 -0.20 -11.13
CA ALA A 506 -13.95 -0.78 -10.38
C ALA A 506 -13.75 -2.29 -10.64
N LYS A 507 -14.19 -2.80 -11.81
CA LYS A 507 -14.06 -4.23 -12.20
C LYS A 507 -12.65 -4.58 -12.71
N LEU A 508 -11.87 -3.54 -13.03
CA LEU A 508 -10.52 -3.60 -13.56
C LEU A 508 -9.49 -3.08 -12.53
N PRO A 509 -8.32 -3.73 -12.39
CA PRO A 509 -7.21 -3.21 -11.60
C PRO A 509 -6.66 -1.89 -12.13
N ARG A 510 -6.19 -1.05 -11.21
CA ARG A 510 -5.72 0.33 -11.46
C ARG A 510 -4.69 0.42 -12.60
N PHE A 511 -3.70 -0.49 -12.63
CA PHE A 511 -2.58 -0.47 -13.59
C PHE A 511 -3.00 -0.61 -15.06
N LEU A 512 -4.22 -1.06 -15.34
CA LEU A 512 -4.71 -1.18 -16.72
C LEU A 512 -4.88 0.18 -17.40
N ALA A 513 -5.18 1.25 -16.66
CA ALA A 513 -5.17 2.61 -17.19
C ALA A 513 -3.74 3.09 -17.54
N ASP A 514 -2.75 2.78 -16.69
CA ASP A 514 -1.33 3.11 -16.95
C ASP A 514 -0.81 2.41 -18.23
N LEU A 515 -1.22 1.15 -18.46
CA LEU A 515 -0.94 0.41 -19.70
C LEU A 515 -1.69 0.98 -20.91
N LEU A 516 -2.98 1.27 -20.78
CA LEU A 516 -3.83 1.75 -21.87
C LEU A 516 -3.46 3.16 -22.32
N HIS A 517 -3.30 4.09 -21.39
CA HIS A 517 -3.05 5.50 -21.69
C HIS A 517 -1.56 5.80 -21.88
N SER A 518 -0.71 5.38 -20.93
CA SER A 518 0.71 5.77 -20.88
C SER A 518 1.67 4.75 -21.52
N ASN A 519 1.23 3.53 -21.81
CA ASN A 519 2.09 2.39 -22.19
C ASN A 519 3.15 2.08 -21.12
N VAL A 520 2.79 2.19 -19.84
CA VAL A 520 3.69 1.95 -18.71
C VAL A 520 3.08 0.93 -17.74
N TYR A 521 3.90 0.00 -17.25
CA TYR A 521 3.59 -0.82 -16.08
C TYR A 521 4.57 -0.48 -14.95
N LEU A 522 4.03 -0.12 -13.79
CA LEU A 522 4.78 0.19 -12.57
C LEU A 522 4.67 -0.99 -11.61
N ASN A 523 5.70 -1.84 -11.55
CA ASN A 523 5.74 -2.97 -10.64
C ASN A 523 6.24 -2.54 -9.26
N TYR A 524 5.31 -2.33 -8.33
CA TYR A 524 5.64 -2.12 -6.91
C TYR A 524 6.17 -3.42 -6.30
N PRO A 525 7.38 -3.43 -5.68
CA PRO A 525 7.91 -4.62 -5.07
C PRO A 525 7.09 -5.02 -3.85
N GLN A 526 6.88 -6.33 -3.70
CA GLN A 526 6.24 -6.92 -2.53
C GLN A 526 7.28 -7.16 -1.41
N VAL A 527 6.90 -7.84 -0.33
CA VAL A 527 7.87 -8.45 0.60
C VAL A 527 8.54 -9.62 -0.11
N GLU A 528 9.68 -9.37 -0.75
CA GLU A 528 10.35 -10.31 -1.66
C GLU A 528 11.88 -10.25 -1.56
N ASP A 529 12.56 -11.27 -2.11
CA ASP A 529 14.03 -11.31 -2.15
C ASP A 529 14.61 -10.41 -3.25
N ILE A 530 15.19 -9.27 -2.86
CA ILE A 530 15.88 -8.35 -3.76
C ILE A 530 17.06 -8.98 -4.53
N THR A 531 17.61 -10.12 -4.07
CA THR A 531 18.73 -10.80 -4.75
C THR A 531 18.31 -11.63 -5.95
N LYS A 532 17.01 -11.95 -6.06
CA LYS A 532 16.36 -12.61 -7.20
C LYS A 532 15.82 -11.57 -8.20
N PRO A 533 15.41 -11.97 -9.42
CA PRO A 533 14.57 -11.15 -10.31
C PRO A 533 13.30 -10.66 -9.61
N ASP A 534 12.53 -9.75 -10.19
CA ASP A 534 11.30 -9.28 -9.55
C ASP A 534 10.19 -10.34 -9.60
N SER A 535 9.41 -10.44 -8.53
CA SER A 535 8.37 -11.48 -8.38
C SER A 535 7.24 -11.40 -9.41
N ASN A 536 7.22 -10.40 -10.29
CA ASN A 536 6.25 -10.26 -11.37
C ASN A 536 6.79 -10.74 -12.73
N GLU A 537 8.06 -11.15 -12.82
CA GLU A 537 8.67 -11.75 -14.02
C GLU A 537 7.94 -13.03 -14.48
N ILE A 538 7.51 -13.87 -13.54
CA ILE A 538 6.70 -15.08 -13.82
C ILE A 538 5.37 -14.77 -14.54
N SER A 539 4.89 -13.53 -14.42
CA SER A 539 3.64 -13.05 -15.02
C SER A 539 3.82 -12.29 -16.33
N TYR A 540 5.06 -12.14 -16.85
CA TYR A 540 5.30 -11.46 -18.13
C TYR A 540 4.47 -11.99 -19.31
N PRO A 541 4.23 -13.31 -19.50
CA PRO A 541 3.35 -13.80 -20.56
C PRO A 541 1.92 -13.26 -20.41
N ILE A 542 1.36 -13.32 -19.20
CA ILE A 542 0.02 -12.81 -18.88
C ILE A 542 -0.06 -11.29 -19.13
N LEU A 543 0.96 -10.54 -18.68
CA LEU A 543 1.04 -9.08 -18.83
C LEU A 543 1.16 -8.64 -20.30
N ARG A 544 1.94 -9.37 -21.12
CA ARG A 544 2.02 -9.14 -22.57
C ARG A 544 0.66 -9.38 -23.24
N THR A 545 -0.05 -10.44 -22.86
CA THR A 545 -1.41 -10.72 -23.35
C THR A 545 -2.40 -9.61 -22.96
N ILE A 546 -2.36 -9.14 -21.71
CA ILE A 546 -3.17 -8.00 -21.23
C ILE A 546 -2.93 -6.75 -22.09
N PHE A 547 -1.66 -6.38 -22.31
CA PHE A 547 -1.33 -5.20 -23.13
C PHE A 547 -1.80 -5.37 -24.58
N ALA A 548 -1.64 -6.57 -25.17
CA ALA A 548 -2.11 -6.86 -26.52
C ALA A 548 -3.64 -6.70 -26.67
N ILE A 549 -4.43 -7.14 -25.67
CA ILE A 549 -5.88 -6.92 -25.62
C ILE A 549 -6.22 -5.43 -25.56
N LEU A 550 -5.59 -4.68 -24.64
CA LEU A 550 -5.85 -3.25 -24.49
C LEU A 550 -5.57 -2.48 -25.78
N LYS A 551 -4.49 -2.83 -26.49
CA LYS A 551 -4.08 -2.14 -27.73
C LYS A 551 -4.73 -2.65 -29.01
N SER A 552 -5.30 -3.86 -29.03
CA SER A 552 -6.12 -4.30 -30.17
C SER A 552 -7.39 -3.46 -30.34
N SER A 553 -7.85 -2.81 -29.25
CA SER A 553 -9.02 -1.92 -29.24
C SER A 553 -8.68 -0.44 -29.48
N CYS A 554 -7.41 -0.08 -29.67
CA CYS A 554 -7.00 1.32 -29.89
C CYS A 554 -6.92 1.67 -31.38
N SER A 555 -7.35 2.89 -31.74
CA SER A 555 -7.28 3.42 -33.11
C SER A 555 -5.86 3.56 -33.67
N ARG A 556 -4.86 3.70 -32.78
CA ARG A 556 -3.43 3.69 -33.12
C ARG A 556 -2.76 2.44 -32.54
N PRO A 557 -2.27 1.51 -33.37
CA PRO A 557 -1.63 0.30 -32.88
C PRO A 557 -0.29 0.64 -32.21
N VAL A 558 -0.15 0.27 -30.93
CA VAL A 558 1.10 0.38 -30.17
C VAL A 558 1.50 -1.02 -29.72
N TYR A 559 2.69 -1.47 -30.12
CA TYR A 559 3.17 -2.83 -29.86
C TYR A 559 4.29 -2.88 -28.81
N ALA A 560 4.49 -1.81 -28.05
CA ALA A 560 5.53 -1.71 -27.04
C ALA A 560 5.07 -0.98 -25.78
N PHE A 561 5.53 -1.45 -24.62
CA PHE A 561 5.30 -0.78 -23.33
C PHE A 561 6.56 -0.82 -22.45
N LYS A 562 6.66 0.17 -21.56
CA LYS A 562 7.76 0.31 -20.61
C LYS A 562 7.37 -0.33 -19.28
N TYR A 563 8.15 -1.30 -18.84
CA TYR A 563 8.05 -1.94 -17.54
C TYR A 563 9.09 -1.32 -16.60
N ILE A 564 8.63 -0.86 -15.44
CA ILE A 564 9.46 -0.20 -14.42
C ILE A 564 9.36 -1.04 -13.15
N SER A 565 10.50 -1.52 -12.65
CA SER A 565 10.57 -2.28 -11.40
C SER A 565 11.90 -2.04 -10.68
N ARG A 566 12.22 -2.87 -9.70
CA ARG A 566 13.49 -2.83 -8.96
C ARG A 566 14.65 -3.42 -9.75
N ARG A 567 15.87 -3.01 -9.41
CA ARG A 567 17.09 -3.74 -9.80
C ARG A 567 17.27 -4.99 -8.93
N VAL A 568 18.04 -5.92 -9.46
CA VAL A 568 18.47 -7.15 -8.77
C VAL A 568 19.73 -6.86 -7.95
N LYS A 569 19.81 -7.38 -6.73
CA LYS A 569 20.87 -7.21 -5.71
C LYS A 569 21.06 -5.79 -5.15
N VAL A 570 20.84 -4.73 -5.93
CA VAL A 570 21.10 -3.34 -5.56
C VAL A 570 19.78 -2.54 -5.53
N PRO A 571 19.52 -1.68 -4.52
CA PRO A 571 18.40 -0.75 -4.55
C PRO A 571 18.49 0.21 -5.75
N GLY A 572 17.38 0.41 -6.45
CA GLY A 572 17.30 1.29 -7.61
C GLY A 572 16.27 0.82 -8.63
N LEU A 573 15.94 1.69 -9.59
CA LEU A 573 14.97 1.37 -10.65
C LEU A 573 15.63 0.69 -11.85
N CYS A 574 14.94 -0.30 -12.39
CA CYS A 574 15.18 -0.96 -13.67
C CYS A 574 14.09 -0.56 -14.66
N TYR A 575 14.46 -0.47 -15.94
CA TYR A 575 13.56 -0.14 -17.04
C TYR A 575 13.71 -1.20 -18.12
N VAL A 576 12.64 -1.93 -18.41
CA VAL A 576 12.58 -2.94 -19.48
C VAL A 576 11.55 -2.45 -20.51
N THR A 577 11.87 -2.53 -21.80
CA THR A 577 10.89 -2.21 -22.86
C THR A 577 10.49 -3.50 -23.55
N PHE A 578 9.25 -3.93 -23.35
CA PHE A 578 8.69 -5.00 -24.15
C PHE A 578 8.33 -4.45 -25.52
N ARG A 579 8.75 -5.16 -26.58
CA ARG A 579 8.42 -4.87 -27.97
C ARG A 579 7.65 -6.04 -28.58
N ASP A 580 7.11 -5.80 -29.78
CA ASP A 580 6.37 -6.78 -30.59
C ASP A 580 5.30 -7.53 -29.79
N VAL A 581 4.59 -6.77 -28.95
CA VAL A 581 3.49 -7.26 -28.12
C VAL A 581 2.20 -7.17 -28.93
N LYS A 582 1.75 -8.31 -29.44
CA LYS A 582 0.55 -8.48 -30.27
C LYS A 582 -0.26 -9.67 -29.77
N LEU A 583 -1.53 -9.74 -30.16
CA LEU A 583 -2.31 -10.97 -29.99
C LEU A 583 -1.72 -12.07 -30.91
N PRO A 584 -1.77 -13.35 -30.52
CA PRO A 584 -1.31 -14.44 -31.37
C PRO A 584 -2.07 -14.54 -32.70
N ASP A 585 -1.42 -15.05 -33.74
CA ASP A 585 -2.03 -15.18 -35.07
C ASP A 585 -3.28 -16.07 -35.03
N GLY A 586 -4.40 -15.55 -35.56
CA GLY A 586 -5.70 -16.21 -35.54
C GLY A 586 -6.53 -15.99 -34.27
N VAL A 587 -5.98 -15.38 -33.22
CA VAL A 587 -6.73 -15.00 -32.01
C VAL A 587 -7.31 -13.60 -32.18
N GLN A 588 -8.63 -13.49 -32.22
CA GLN A 588 -9.34 -12.21 -32.16
C GLN A 588 -9.87 -11.95 -30.75
N PHE A 589 -9.85 -10.68 -30.34
CA PHE A 589 -10.49 -10.21 -29.11
C PHE A 589 -11.73 -9.39 -29.49
N ASP A 590 -12.88 -9.80 -28.96
CA ASP A 590 -14.15 -9.08 -29.10
C ASP A 590 -14.64 -8.63 -27.71
N PRO A 591 -14.65 -7.32 -27.41
CA PRO A 591 -15.17 -6.80 -26.15
C PRO A 591 -16.65 -7.11 -25.89
N ALA A 592 -17.45 -7.34 -26.94
CA ALA A 592 -18.86 -7.69 -26.82
C ALA A 592 -19.10 -9.20 -26.60
N SER A 593 -18.08 -10.03 -26.79
CA SER A 593 -18.16 -11.47 -26.55
C SER A 593 -18.24 -11.79 -25.07
N THR A 594 -19.19 -12.66 -24.70
CA THR A 594 -19.37 -13.16 -23.33
C THR A 594 -18.24 -14.08 -22.87
N SER A 595 -17.32 -14.49 -23.75
CA SER A 595 -16.17 -15.29 -23.36
C SER A 595 -15.06 -15.30 -24.42
N ASN A 596 -13.98 -14.56 -24.19
CA ASN A 596 -12.80 -14.54 -25.05
C ASN A 596 -11.83 -15.71 -24.74
N VAL A 597 -12.36 -16.95 -24.66
CA VAL A 597 -11.63 -18.13 -24.15
C VAL A 597 -10.38 -18.47 -24.96
N ALA A 598 -10.40 -18.26 -26.29
CA ALA A 598 -9.27 -18.55 -27.18
C ALA A 598 -7.97 -17.85 -26.76
N VAL A 599 -8.06 -16.64 -26.19
CA VAL A 599 -6.89 -15.90 -25.66
C VAL A 599 -6.25 -16.64 -24.48
N LEU A 600 -7.07 -17.27 -23.63
CA LEU A 600 -6.60 -18.03 -22.48
C LEU A 600 -6.08 -19.42 -22.89
N GLU A 601 -6.69 -20.05 -23.89
CA GLU A 601 -6.24 -21.31 -24.48
C GLU A 601 -4.84 -21.17 -25.07
N GLU A 602 -4.60 -20.15 -25.90
CA GLU A 602 -3.29 -19.89 -26.50
C GLU A 602 -2.23 -19.51 -25.44
N LEU A 603 -2.59 -18.72 -24.42
CA LEU A 603 -1.70 -18.44 -23.29
C LEU A 603 -1.24 -19.71 -22.56
N PHE A 604 -2.15 -20.66 -22.32
CA PHE A 604 -1.84 -21.91 -21.61
C PHE A 604 -1.16 -22.96 -22.50
N LYS A 605 -1.30 -22.86 -23.82
CA LYS A 605 -0.58 -23.64 -24.83
C LYS A 605 0.91 -23.24 -24.94
N ASP A 606 1.19 -21.94 -24.86
CA ASP A 606 2.57 -21.41 -24.83
C ASP A 606 3.26 -21.61 -23.46
N CYS A 607 2.47 -21.89 -22.42
CA CYS A 607 2.99 -22.37 -21.14
C CYS A 607 3.42 -23.84 -21.24
N LYS A 608 4.40 -24.23 -20.40
CA LYS A 608 5.00 -25.58 -20.36
C LYS A 608 4.07 -26.64 -19.73
N ILE A 609 2.82 -26.72 -20.21
CA ILE A 609 1.74 -27.58 -19.68
C ILE A 609 1.24 -28.47 -20.83
N ASP A 610 1.85 -29.64 -21.00
CA ASP A 610 1.56 -30.55 -22.12
C ASP A 610 0.07 -30.94 -22.24
N ALA A 611 -0.64 -30.99 -21.11
CA ALA A 611 -2.05 -31.38 -21.01
C ALA A 611 -3.02 -30.18 -20.86
N TRP A 612 -2.69 -29.00 -21.41
CA TRP A 612 -3.45 -27.77 -21.20
C TRP A 612 -4.95 -27.84 -21.58
N HIS A 613 -5.31 -28.56 -22.65
CA HIS A 613 -6.71 -28.77 -23.05
C HIS A 613 -7.51 -29.51 -21.95
N ASP A 614 -6.97 -30.62 -21.45
CA ASP A 614 -7.57 -31.44 -20.38
C ASP A 614 -7.56 -30.70 -19.03
N LEU A 615 -6.57 -29.83 -18.79
CA LEU A 615 -6.57 -28.91 -17.66
C LEU A 615 -7.77 -27.95 -17.72
N LEU A 616 -7.96 -27.20 -18.82
CA LEU A 616 -9.05 -26.23 -18.94
C LEU A 616 -10.43 -26.90 -18.88
N GLN A 617 -10.58 -28.10 -19.45
CA GLN A 617 -11.80 -28.90 -19.31
C GLN A 617 -12.01 -29.39 -17.86
N SER A 618 -10.96 -29.88 -17.20
CA SER A 618 -11.04 -30.40 -15.83
C SER A 618 -11.30 -29.30 -14.80
N ILE A 619 -10.73 -28.10 -14.97
CA ILE A 619 -10.95 -26.95 -14.09
C ILE A 619 -12.43 -26.58 -14.04
N ARG A 620 -13.16 -26.63 -15.16
CA ARG A 620 -14.62 -26.36 -15.18
C ARG A 620 -15.43 -27.28 -14.26
N THR A 621 -14.90 -28.45 -13.86
CA THR A 621 -15.57 -29.36 -12.90
C THR A 621 -15.46 -28.92 -11.43
N LEU A 622 -14.59 -27.96 -11.12
CA LEU A 622 -14.38 -27.42 -9.77
C LEU A 622 -15.48 -26.41 -9.36
N PRO A 623 -15.60 -26.01 -8.09
CA PRO A 623 -16.39 -24.84 -7.67
C PRO A 623 -15.91 -23.57 -8.36
N ASN A 624 -16.84 -22.70 -8.81
CA ASN A 624 -16.52 -21.49 -9.59
C ASN A 624 -15.40 -20.64 -8.94
N ASN A 625 -15.56 -20.31 -7.66
CA ASN A 625 -14.64 -19.51 -6.86
C ASN A 625 -13.23 -20.13 -6.66
N LEU A 626 -13.02 -21.40 -7.03
CA LEU A 626 -11.73 -22.08 -6.99
C LEU A 626 -11.09 -22.25 -8.38
N GLN A 627 -11.82 -22.04 -9.48
CA GLN A 627 -11.36 -22.35 -10.84
C GLN A 627 -10.12 -21.55 -11.21
N LEU A 628 -10.19 -20.22 -11.12
CA LEU A 628 -9.06 -19.34 -11.45
C LEU A 628 -7.89 -19.50 -10.47
N TYR A 629 -8.17 -19.78 -9.20
CA TYR A 629 -7.12 -19.98 -8.19
C TYR A 629 -6.35 -21.29 -8.40
N PHE A 630 -7.01 -22.38 -8.79
CA PHE A 630 -6.32 -23.62 -9.17
C PHE A 630 -5.54 -23.48 -10.48
N LEU A 631 -6.04 -22.71 -11.46
CA LEU A 631 -5.25 -22.34 -12.65
C LEU A 631 -4.00 -21.54 -12.26
N ALA A 632 -4.13 -20.56 -11.35
CA ALA A 632 -3.00 -19.80 -10.84
C ALA A 632 -1.97 -20.69 -10.13
N ILE A 633 -2.41 -21.62 -9.25
CA ILE A 633 -1.52 -22.59 -8.58
C ILE A 633 -0.77 -23.44 -9.59
N ILE A 634 -1.44 -23.94 -10.63
CA ILE A 634 -0.81 -24.82 -11.64
C ILE A 634 0.15 -24.02 -12.52
N TYR A 635 -0.25 -22.86 -13.03
CA TYR A 635 0.64 -21.96 -13.80
C TYR A 635 1.90 -21.59 -12.99
N TRP A 636 1.72 -21.17 -11.74
CA TRP A 636 2.81 -20.79 -10.86
C TRP A 636 3.72 -21.97 -10.52
N ALA A 637 3.17 -23.13 -10.16
CA ALA A 637 3.96 -24.31 -9.84
C ALA A 637 4.69 -24.89 -11.07
N THR A 638 4.15 -24.71 -12.29
CA THR A 638 4.87 -25.06 -13.53
C THR A 638 6.07 -24.15 -13.76
N ASN A 639 5.92 -22.83 -13.60
CA ASN A 639 6.93 -21.85 -13.98
C ASN A 639 7.93 -21.48 -12.86
N CYS A 640 7.56 -21.57 -11.58
CA CYS A 640 8.46 -21.37 -10.44
C CYS A 640 9.16 -22.68 -10.06
N THR A 641 10.49 -22.74 -10.14
CA THR A 641 11.27 -23.95 -9.80
C THR A 641 11.38 -24.20 -8.29
N ASP A 642 11.27 -23.16 -7.47
CA ASP A 642 11.35 -23.24 -6.01
C ASP A 642 10.03 -23.73 -5.37
N ALA A 643 8.91 -23.55 -6.09
CA ALA A 643 7.62 -24.11 -5.75
C ALA A 643 7.68 -25.65 -5.70
N ASN A 644 7.10 -26.22 -4.64
CA ASN A 644 7.15 -27.65 -4.30
C ASN A 644 5.89 -28.06 -3.52
N VAL A 645 5.67 -29.36 -3.32
CA VAL A 645 4.46 -29.92 -2.68
C VAL A 645 4.11 -29.24 -1.36
N ALA A 646 5.10 -28.89 -0.51
CA ALA A 646 4.79 -28.28 0.79
C ALA A 646 4.18 -26.87 0.64
N HIS A 647 4.53 -26.12 -0.42
CA HIS A 647 3.89 -24.83 -0.69
C HIS A 647 2.44 -25.02 -1.17
N VAL A 648 2.22 -25.95 -2.12
CA VAL A 648 0.87 -26.26 -2.64
C VAL A 648 -0.05 -26.78 -1.53
N LEU A 649 0.45 -27.63 -0.63
CA LEU A 649 -0.28 -28.05 0.56
C LEU A 649 -0.62 -26.88 1.50
N ALA A 650 0.30 -25.93 1.71
CA ALA A 650 0.03 -24.76 2.55
C ALA A 650 -1.11 -23.88 1.96
N LEU A 651 -1.13 -23.70 0.63
CA LEU A 651 -2.22 -23.02 -0.07
C LEU A 651 -3.56 -23.79 0.05
N ILE A 652 -3.55 -25.12 -0.13
CA ILE A 652 -4.76 -25.95 0.00
C ILE A 652 -5.31 -25.96 1.43
N VAL A 653 -4.44 -26.07 2.44
CA VAL A 653 -4.84 -25.98 3.86
C VAL A 653 -5.39 -24.58 4.16
N CYS A 654 -4.89 -23.51 3.52
CA CYS A 654 -5.46 -22.17 3.63
C CYS A 654 -6.89 -22.08 3.06
N ILE A 655 -7.16 -22.66 1.88
CA ILE A 655 -8.54 -22.77 1.34
C ILE A 655 -9.45 -23.50 2.34
N LEU A 656 -9.02 -24.66 2.86
CA LEU A 656 -9.83 -25.42 3.83
C LEU A 656 -10.04 -24.65 5.14
N GLN A 657 -9.05 -23.91 5.61
CA GLN A 657 -9.17 -23.05 6.78
C GLN A 657 -10.19 -21.93 6.56
N LEU A 658 -10.07 -21.15 5.47
CA LEU A 658 -10.87 -19.95 5.25
C LEU A 658 -12.30 -20.24 4.75
N GLN A 659 -12.51 -21.29 3.95
CA GLN A 659 -13.81 -21.59 3.33
C GLN A 659 -14.61 -22.72 4.02
N ILE A 660 -13.96 -23.63 4.76
CA ILE A 660 -14.65 -24.76 5.42
C ILE A 660 -14.63 -24.64 6.95
N ILE A 661 -13.45 -24.38 7.54
CA ILE A 661 -13.31 -24.32 9.01
C ILE A 661 -13.85 -23.00 9.56
N ASP A 662 -13.41 -21.86 9.03
CA ASP A 662 -13.76 -20.52 9.49
C ASP A 662 -15.28 -20.24 9.56
N PRO A 663 -16.11 -20.61 8.56
CA PRO A 663 -17.56 -20.40 8.62
C PRO A 663 -18.25 -21.19 9.74
N SER A 664 -17.62 -22.25 10.27
CA SER A 664 -18.15 -22.98 11.43
C SER A 664 -17.92 -22.23 12.74
N LEU A 665 -16.97 -21.29 12.80
CA LEU A 665 -16.61 -20.59 14.04
C LEU A 665 -17.66 -19.51 14.39
N LYS A 666 -17.96 -19.35 15.68
CA LYS A 666 -18.84 -18.25 16.14
C LYS A 666 -18.14 -16.88 16.09
N SER A 667 -16.83 -16.88 16.31
CA SER A 667 -15.95 -15.72 16.25
C SER A 667 -14.71 -16.13 15.47
N LYS A 668 -14.30 -15.29 14.50
CA LYS A 668 -13.07 -15.46 13.72
C LYS A 668 -11.87 -14.78 14.40
N ASN A 669 -11.85 -14.69 15.74
CA ASN A 669 -10.69 -14.19 16.47
C ASN A 669 -9.53 -15.19 16.30
N ARG A 670 -8.33 -14.66 16.04
CA ARG A 670 -7.08 -15.42 15.83
C ARG A 670 -6.23 -15.54 17.10
N ASP A 671 -6.69 -15.00 18.23
CA ASP A 671 -6.05 -15.18 19.54
C ASP A 671 -6.15 -16.64 20.01
N VAL A 672 -4.99 -17.30 20.08
CA VAL A 672 -4.83 -18.69 20.51
C VAL A 672 -5.23 -18.90 21.97
N LYS A 673 -4.85 -17.99 22.87
CA LYS A 673 -5.11 -18.10 24.32
C LYS A 673 -6.60 -17.90 24.59
N LEU A 674 -7.22 -16.90 23.96
CA LEU A 674 -8.64 -16.64 24.10
C LEU A 674 -9.46 -17.82 23.58
N PHE A 675 -9.11 -18.36 22.40
CA PHE A 675 -9.78 -19.53 21.83
C PHE A 675 -9.67 -20.76 22.75
N GLN A 676 -8.47 -21.05 23.26
CA GLN A 676 -8.25 -22.16 24.19
C GLN A 676 -9.08 -21.99 25.46
N THR A 677 -9.04 -20.82 26.12
CA THR A 677 -9.82 -20.55 27.33
C THR A 677 -11.33 -20.67 27.10
N GLN A 678 -11.84 -20.19 25.96
CA GLN A 678 -13.27 -20.26 25.61
C GLN A 678 -13.77 -21.68 25.25
N HIS A 679 -12.87 -22.60 24.88
CA HIS A 679 -13.25 -23.90 24.32
C HIS A 679 -12.60 -25.14 24.98
N ALA A 680 -11.71 -24.98 25.97
CA ALA A 680 -10.95 -26.06 26.59
C ALA A 680 -11.81 -27.27 26.99
N THR A 681 -12.86 -27.05 27.79
CA THR A 681 -13.75 -28.12 28.28
C THR A 681 -14.41 -28.90 27.14
N TYR A 682 -14.88 -28.19 26.11
CA TYR A 682 -15.51 -28.79 24.92
C TYR A 682 -14.51 -29.60 24.09
N LEU A 683 -13.31 -29.06 23.86
CA LEU A 683 -12.25 -29.69 23.07
C LEU A 683 -11.73 -30.98 23.75
N GLU A 684 -11.51 -30.95 25.07
CA GLU A 684 -11.14 -32.15 25.83
C GLU A 684 -12.21 -33.25 25.81
N GLU A 685 -13.48 -32.87 25.86
CA GLU A 685 -14.58 -33.82 25.78
C GLU A 685 -14.62 -34.48 24.38
N GLN A 686 -14.44 -33.70 23.31
CA GLN A 686 -14.41 -34.24 21.95
C GLN A 686 -13.18 -35.13 21.73
N ARG A 687 -11.99 -34.73 22.22
CA ARG A 687 -10.78 -35.59 22.20
C ARG A 687 -11.03 -36.93 22.89
N ARG A 688 -11.66 -36.92 24.08
CA ARG A 688 -12.04 -38.13 24.82
C ARG A 688 -13.04 -39.01 24.05
N LYS A 689 -13.97 -38.42 23.30
CA LYS A 689 -14.89 -39.15 22.41
C LYS A 689 -14.14 -39.79 21.23
N VAL A 690 -13.31 -39.03 20.52
CA VAL A 690 -12.50 -39.54 19.39
C VAL A 690 -11.58 -40.69 19.83
N LEU A 691 -10.91 -40.58 20.98
CA LEU A 691 -10.09 -41.69 21.52
C LEU A 691 -10.90 -42.93 21.92
N LYS A 692 -12.17 -42.78 22.31
CA LYS A 692 -13.07 -43.93 22.58
C LYS A 692 -13.48 -44.63 21.29
N THR A 693 -13.89 -43.87 20.27
CA THR A 693 -14.29 -44.42 18.96
C THR A 693 -13.11 -45.10 18.25
N ALA A 694 -11.91 -44.48 18.27
CA ALA A 694 -10.69 -45.02 17.67
C ALA A 694 -10.18 -46.31 18.33
N LYS A 695 -10.64 -46.65 19.54
CA LYS A 695 -10.33 -47.94 20.21
C LYS A 695 -11.25 -49.08 19.78
N VAL A 696 -12.35 -48.81 19.08
CA VAL A 696 -13.34 -49.82 18.65
C VAL A 696 -13.16 -50.19 17.18
N GLY A 697 -12.66 -49.29 16.34
CA GLY A 697 -12.56 -49.46 14.89
C GLY A 697 -11.16 -49.76 14.34
N LYS A 698 -10.40 -50.71 14.91
CA LYS A 698 -9.05 -51.05 14.42
C LYS A 698 -9.02 -52.32 13.56
N SER A 699 -9.77 -52.32 12.46
CA SER A 699 -9.76 -53.36 11.43
C SER A 699 -10.13 -52.79 10.05
N LYS A 700 -9.25 -52.94 9.05
CA LYS A 700 -9.49 -52.75 7.59
C LYS A 700 -9.72 -51.31 7.05
N GLU A 701 -8.72 -50.43 7.13
CA GLU A 701 -8.70 -49.19 6.32
C GLU A 701 -7.40 -48.96 5.50
N GLU A 702 -6.40 -49.84 5.58
CA GLU A 702 -5.08 -49.66 4.93
C GLU A 702 -5.00 -50.14 3.46
N GLU A 703 -6.10 -50.59 2.84
CA GLU A 703 -6.12 -51.16 1.47
C GLU A 703 -7.02 -50.40 0.45
N GLN A 704 -7.49 -49.18 0.77
CA GLN A 704 -8.36 -48.39 -0.13
C GLN A 704 -7.75 -47.08 -0.69
N GLU A 705 -6.42 -46.98 -0.82
CA GLU A 705 -5.80 -45.74 -1.36
C GLU A 705 -6.04 -45.49 -2.87
N ASP A 706 -6.42 -46.54 -3.64
CA ASP A 706 -6.56 -46.49 -5.10
C ASP A 706 -7.98 -46.23 -5.64
N GLN A 707 -9.00 -46.09 -4.78
CA GLN A 707 -10.37 -45.68 -5.20
C GLN A 707 -10.78 -44.27 -4.72
N ALA A 708 -9.80 -43.39 -4.48
CA ALA A 708 -10.08 -41.99 -4.17
C ALA A 708 -10.69 -41.25 -5.38
N GLY A 709 -12.01 -41.03 -5.36
CA GLY A 709 -12.74 -40.34 -6.43
C GLY A 709 -12.23 -38.92 -6.73
N LYS A 710 -12.55 -38.41 -7.93
CA LYS A 710 -12.05 -37.14 -8.46
C LYS A 710 -12.43 -35.94 -7.58
N PHE A 711 -11.56 -34.92 -7.55
CA PHE A 711 -11.90 -33.59 -7.00
C PHE A 711 -12.85 -32.88 -7.96
N ASN A 712 -14.01 -32.43 -7.47
CA ASN A 712 -15.02 -31.70 -8.24
C ASN A 712 -15.94 -30.89 -7.30
N ARG A 713 -16.84 -30.09 -7.89
CA ARG A 713 -17.83 -29.27 -7.18
C ARG A 713 -18.73 -30.05 -6.24
N THR A 714 -19.24 -31.21 -6.64
CA THR A 714 -20.14 -32.03 -5.82
C THR A 714 -19.44 -32.51 -4.55
N PHE A 715 -18.21 -33.01 -4.67
CA PHE A 715 -17.39 -33.39 -3.52
C PHE A 715 -17.05 -32.19 -2.62
N TYR A 716 -16.70 -31.04 -3.20
CA TYR A 716 -16.37 -29.85 -2.42
C TYR A 716 -17.57 -29.34 -1.61
N ASN A 717 -18.75 -29.29 -2.22
CA ASN A 717 -19.99 -28.87 -1.54
C ASN A 717 -20.39 -29.83 -0.40
N GLN A 718 -20.02 -31.11 -0.49
CA GLN A 718 -20.24 -32.09 0.57
C GLN A 718 -19.36 -31.84 1.81
N LEU A 719 -18.21 -31.15 1.70
CA LEU A 719 -17.29 -30.94 2.81
C LEU A 719 -17.96 -30.24 4.00
N SER A 720 -18.71 -29.17 3.75
CA SER A 720 -19.38 -28.38 4.80
C SER A 720 -20.58 -29.09 5.43
N SER A 721 -21.24 -30.00 4.72
CA SER A 721 -22.36 -30.79 5.25
C SER A 721 -21.91 -32.08 5.95
N SER A 722 -20.80 -32.66 5.52
CA SER A 722 -20.33 -34.00 5.95
C SER A 722 -19.21 -33.95 6.98
N THR A 723 -18.66 -32.77 7.29
CA THR A 723 -17.69 -32.59 8.39
C THR A 723 -18.41 -32.02 9.61
N SER A 724 -18.34 -32.72 10.74
CA SER A 724 -19.03 -32.27 11.96
C SER A 724 -18.38 -31.01 12.54
N ARG A 725 -19.18 -30.18 13.24
CA ARG A 725 -18.67 -29.01 13.97
C ARG A 725 -17.52 -29.37 14.93
N SER A 726 -17.60 -30.53 15.59
CA SER A 726 -16.57 -31.05 16.48
C SER A 726 -15.23 -31.27 15.77
N GLU A 727 -15.25 -31.84 14.57
CA GLU A 727 -14.05 -32.04 13.74
C GLU A 727 -13.43 -30.72 13.30
N LEU A 728 -14.26 -29.76 12.84
CA LEU A 728 -13.80 -28.44 12.40
C LEU A 728 -13.17 -27.65 13.56
N MET A 729 -13.75 -27.71 14.76
CA MET A 729 -13.19 -27.07 15.96
C MET A 729 -11.83 -27.68 16.37
N LEU A 730 -11.67 -29.01 16.27
CA LEU A 730 -10.40 -29.69 16.56
C LEU A 730 -9.33 -29.38 15.50
N ALA A 731 -9.71 -29.30 14.21
CA ALA A 731 -8.81 -28.86 13.16
C ALA A 731 -8.38 -27.39 13.35
N TYR A 732 -9.30 -26.51 13.74
CA TYR A 732 -8.98 -25.10 14.01
C TYR A 732 -8.00 -24.95 15.18
N GLU A 733 -8.16 -25.73 16.25
CA GLU A 733 -7.23 -25.71 17.39
C GLU A 733 -5.78 -26.00 16.96
N MET A 734 -5.58 -26.91 16.00
CA MET A 734 -4.26 -27.24 15.45
C MET A 734 -3.73 -26.18 14.46
N LEU A 735 -4.61 -25.38 13.86
CA LEU A 735 -4.27 -24.44 12.79
C LEU A 735 -4.16 -22.98 13.26
N ILE A 736 -4.91 -22.56 14.28
CA ILE A 736 -5.00 -21.15 14.73
C ILE A 736 -3.64 -20.50 15.01
N GLY A 737 -2.68 -21.22 15.59
CA GLY A 737 -1.33 -20.71 15.88
C GLY A 737 -0.49 -20.31 14.65
N HIS A 738 -0.90 -20.68 13.45
CA HIS A 738 -0.22 -20.28 12.21
C HIS A 738 -0.62 -18.86 11.74
N PHE A 739 -1.69 -18.27 12.26
CA PHE A 739 -2.08 -16.87 11.93
C PHE A 739 -1.22 -15.82 12.65
N THR A 740 -0.50 -16.21 13.70
CA THR A 740 0.36 -15.33 14.50
C THR A 740 1.82 -15.47 14.09
N ALA A 741 2.59 -14.40 14.22
CA ALA A 741 4.05 -14.48 14.14
C ALA A 741 4.57 -15.44 15.23
N ASN A 742 5.30 -16.47 14.81
CA ASN A 742 5.92 -17.46 15.70
C ASN A 742 6.89 -16.76 16.69
N GLU A 743 7.11 -17.29 17.90
CA GLU A 743 7.99 -16.68 18.91
C GLU A 743 9.40 -16.35 18.40
N LYS A 744 9.86 -17.07 17.38
CA LYS A 744 11.11 -16.77 16.67
C LYS A 744 11.02 -15.42 15.96
N LEU A 745 9.98 -15.17 15.18
CA LEU A 745 9.76 -13.95 14.39
C LEU A 745 9.62 -12.68 15.26
N ASN A 746 9.22 -12.82 16.52
CA ASN A 746 9.11 -11.70 17.47
C ASN A 746 10.45 -11.30 18.13
N ARG A 747 11.55 -12.02 17.88
CA ARG A 747 12.89 -11.64 18.38
C ARG A 747 13.52 -10.63 17.43
N LYS A 748 14.10 -9.55 17.98
CA LYS A 748 14.68 -8.39 17.25
C LYS A 748 15.66 -8.71 16.09
N HIS A 749 16.15 -9.95 15.95
CA HIS A 749 17.12 -10.35 14.92
C HIS A 749 16.75 -11.62 14.12
N THR A 750 15.53 -12.14 14.20
CA THR A 750 15.16 -13.33 13.42
C THR A 750 14.80 -12.98 11.98
N SER A 751 15.67 -13.34 11.04
CA SER A 751 15.43 -13.17 9.61
C SER A 751 14.26 -14.04 9.12
N ILE A 752 13.28 -13.40 8.49
CA ILE A 752 12.31 -14.07 7.62
C ILE A 752 13.04 -14.67 6.41
N ASP A 753 12.63 -15.87 6.02
CA ASP A 753 13.23 -16.60 4.90
C ASP A 753 12.83 -15.93 3.57
N ARG A 754 13.79 -15.19 3.00
CA ARG A 754 13.64 -14.44 1.75
C ARG A 754 13.23 -15.33 0.58
N GLY A 755 13.70 -16.58 0.56
CA GLY A 755 13.35 -17.54 -0.49
C GLY A 755 11.87 -17.89 -0.45
N ILE A 756 11.32 -18.14 0.75
CA ILE A 756 9.89 -18.46 0.93
C ILE A 756 9.01 -17.26 0.59
N THR A 757 9.32 -16.07 1.12
CA THR A 757 8.51 -14.87 0.84
C THR A 757 8.51 -14.51 -0.65
N HIS A 758 9.66 -14.60 -1.32
CA HIS A 758 9.74 -14.40 -2.76
C HIS A 758 8.87 -15.40 -3.54
N THR A 759 8.95 -16.69 -3.20
CA THR A 759 8.17 -17.77 -3.84
C THR A 759 6.65 -17.55 -3.69
N LEU A 760 6.21 -16.98 -2.55
CA LEU A 760 4.81 -16.59 -2.31
C LEU A 760 4.43 -15.25 -2.96
N ALA A 761 5.38 -14.32 -3.14
CA ALA A 761 5.16 -13.08 -3.87
C ALA A 761 4.94 -13.34 -5.37
N GLU A 762 5.69 -14.29 -5.96
CA GLU A 762 5.47 -14.79 -7.32
C GLU A 762 4.05 -15.35 -7.51
N PHE A 763 3.58 -16.15 -6.54
CA PHE A 763 2.21 -16.69 -6.57
C PHE A 763 1.15 -15.57 -6.57
N GLN A 764 1.33 -14.56 -5.72
CA GLN A 764 0.43 -13.41 -5.67
C GLN A 764 0.44 -12.59 -6.96
N SER A 765 1.60 -12.44 -7.62
CA SER A 765 1.69 -11.82 -8.95
C SER A 765 0.86 -12.58 -9.98
N VAL A 766 0.98 -13.92 -10.03
CA VAL A 766 0.21 -14.75 -10.96
C VAL A 766 -1.29 -14.58 -10.71
N CYS A 767 -1.73 -14.61 -9.44
CA CYS A 767 -3.12 -14.34 -9.08
C CYS A 767 -3.58 -12.96 -9.56
N HIS A 768 -2.84 -11.89 -9.28
CA HIS A 768 -3.20 -10.52 -9.66
C HIS A 768 -3.29 -10.32 -11.18
N ASN A 769 -2.31 -10.81 -11.93
CA ASN A 769 -2.30 -10.68 -13.40
C ASN A 769 -3.38 -11.55 -14.05
N LEU A 770 -3.60 -12.79 -13.60
CA LEU A 770 -4.72 -13.60 -14.09
C LEU A 770 -6.08 -12.98 -13.76
N SER A 771 -6.21 -12.31 -12.61
CA SER A 771 -7.41 -11.58 -12.22
C SER A 771 -7.71 -10.42 -13.17
N ALA A 772 -6.68 -9.68 -13.56
CA ALA A 772 -6.78 -8.59 -14.54
C ALA A 772 -7.17 -9.12 -15.93
N LEU A 773 -6.51 -10.19 -16.40
CA LEU A 773 -6.80 -10.82 -17.68
C LEU A 773 -8.24 -11.35 -17.73
N VAL A 774 -8.69 -12.11 -16.74
CA VAL A 774 -10.04 -12.70 -16.74
C VAL A 774 -11.15 -11.64 -16.69
N SER A 775 -10.95 -10.50 -15.99
CA SER A 775 -11.88 -9.38 -16.07
C SER A 775 -11.97 -8.78 -17.49
N LEU A 776 -10.87 -8.72 -18.25
CA LEU A 776 -10.86 -8.24 -19.64
C LEU A 776 -11.50 -9.24 -20.62
N LEU A 777 -11.41 -10.55 -20.35
CA LEU A 777 -11.93 -11.61 -21.23
C LEU A 777 -13.45 -11.86 -21.10
N GLY A 778 -14.17 -11.05 -20.31
CA GLY A 778 -15.61 -11.22 -20.06
C GLY A 778 -15.96 -12.20 -18.95
N TYR A 779 -15.06 -12.43 -17.98
CA TYR A 779 -15.21 -13.41 -16.89
C TYR A 779 -15.47 -14.87 -17.35
N PRO A 780 -14.60 -15.47 -18.19
CA PRO A 780 -14.65 -16.92 -18.47
C PRO A 780 -14.52 -17.80 -17.22
N PHE A 781 -13.99 -17.25 -16.13
CA PHE A 781 -13.95 -17.83 -14.79
C PHE A 781 -14.31 -16.76 -13.75
N GLU A 782 -14.79 -17.18 -12.57
CA GLU A 782 -14.98 -16.28 -11.43
C GLU A 782 -13.61 -15.75 -10.96
N ASN A 783 -13.54 -14.47 -10.59
CA ASN A 783 -12.29 -13.84 -10.19
C ASN A 783 -11.83 -14.30 -8.78
N VAL A 784 -10.53 -14.24 -8.47
CA VAL A 784 -10.01 -14.77 -7.20
C VAL A 784 -10.31 -13.83 -6.02
N ARG A 785 -11.15 -14.28 -5.11
CA ARG A 785 -11.41 -13.59 -3.82
C ARG A 785 -10.30 -13.93 -2.83
N MET A 786 -9.19 -13.21 -2.88
CA MET A 786 -7.99 -13.51 -2.06
C MET A 786 -8.28 -13.56 -0.55
N HIS A 787 -9.25 -12.78 -0.08
CA HIS A 787 -9.70 -12.79 1.33
C HIS A 787 -10.36 -14.11 1.78
N GLU A 788 -10.76 -14.99 0.85
CA GLU A 788 -11.28 -16.34 1.09
C GLU A 788 -10.27 -17.45 0.77
N LEU A 789 -9.09 -17.11 0.23
CA LEU A 789 -8.18 -18.06 -0.42
C LEU A 789 -6.75 -18.03 0.13
N PHE A 790 -6.32 -16.88 0.66
CA PHE A 790 -4.91 -16.65 1.02
C PHE A 790 -4.76 -15.74 2.26
N ASN A 791 -3.99 -16.21 3.22
CA ASN A 791 -3.39 -15.41 4.29
C ASN A 791 -1.90 -15.72 4.32
N SER A 792 -1.05 -14.72 4.06
CA SER A 792 0.38 -14.95 3.84
C SER A 792 1.10 -15.47 5.10
N MET A 793 0.78 -14.94 6.28
CA MET A 793 1.35 -15.41 7.55
C MET A 793 1.03 -16.90 7.78
N PHE A 794 -0.24 -17.27 7.56
CA PHE A 794 -0.73 -18.64 7.69
C PHE A 794 -0.04 -19.61 6.74
N VAL A 795 0.05 -19.24 5.45
CA VAL A 795 0.71 -20.05 4.41
C VAL A 795 2.21 -20.20 4.68
N TYR A 796 2.91 -19.12 5.06
CA TYR A 796 4.33 -19.16 5.41
C TYR A 796 4.60 -20.08 6.60
N ASN A 797 3.86 -19.93 7.70
CA ASN A 797 4.06 -20.73 8.91
C ASN A 797 3.73 -22.22 8.69
N LEU A 798 2.71 -22.53 7.89
CA LEU A 798 2.40 -23.90 7.48
C LEU A 798 3.52 -24.49 6.63
N TYR A 799 4.01 -23.74 5.64
CA TYR A 799 5.14 -24.18 4.83
C TYR A 799 6.39 -24.43 5.68
N ASP A 800 6.75 -23.53 6.59
CA ASP A 800 7.93 -23.69 7.47
C ASP A 800 7.84 -24.97 8.32
N THR A 801 6.63 -25.28 8.81
CA THR A 801 6.33 -26.49 9.58
C THR A 801 6.40 -27.78 8.73
N MET A 802 6.14 -27.68 7.43
CA MET A 802 6.10 -28.79 6.48
C MET A 802 7.40 -29.00 5.67
N LYS A 803 8.20 -27.97 5.41
CA LYS A 803 9.34 -28.01 4.47
C LYS A 803 10.40 -29.07 4.79
N SER A 804 10.57 -29.39 6.08
CA SER A 804 11.52 -30.37 6.60
C SER A 804 10.98 -31.83 6.65
N ARG A 805 9.66 -32.03 6.52
CA ARG A 805 8.98 -33.32 6.74
C ARG A 805 9.25 -34.30 5.60
N ALA A 806 9.29 -35.60 5.89
CA ALA A 806 9.57 -36.66 4.91
C ALA A 806 8.42 -36.92 3.93
N ASN A 807 7.18 -36.85 4.41
CA ASN A 807 5.95 -36.82 3.60
C ASN A 807 5.07 -35.67 4.12
N PRO A 808 5.13 -34.48 3.50
CA PRO A 808 4.33 -33.32 3.91
C PRO A 808 2.81 -33.56 3.87
N THR A 809 2.32 -34.29 2.86
CA THR A 809 0.88 -34.60 2.71
C THR A 809 0.39 -35.44 3.88
N GLU A 810 1.11 -36.50 4.21
CA GLU A 810 0.74 -37.38 5.34
C GLU A 810 0.93 -36.70 6.69
N TYR A 811 1.96 -35.86 6.83
CA TYR A 811 2.13 -35.02 8.02
C TYR A 811 0.95 -34.07 8.23
N ALA A 812 0.45 -33.42 7.16
CA ALA A 812 -0.71 -32.54 7.24
C ALA A 812 -2.00 -33.32 7.56
N CYS A 813 -2.23 -34.49 6.96
CA CYS A 813 -3.34 -35.38 7.28
C CYS A 813 -3.32 -35.80 8.76
N THR A 814 -2.17 -36.26 9.28
CA THR A 814 -2.03 -36.81 10.64
C THR A 814 -1.86 -35.77 11.75
N THR A 815 -1.51 -34.52 11.40
CA THR A 815 -1.31 -33.42 12.37
C THR A 815 -2.49 -32.46 12.37
N PHE A 816 -2.84 -31.86 11.23
CA PHE A 816 -3.85 -30.80 11.15
C PHE A 816 -5.27 -31.37 11.04
N PHE A 817 -5.43 -32.44 10.25
CA PHE A 817 -6.74 -33.03 9.96
C PHE A 817 -6.96 -34.40 10.62
N ARG A 818 -6.19 -34.71 11.68
CA ARG A 818 -6.19 -36.01 12.37
C ARG A 818 -7.60 -36.50 12.75
N SER A 819 -8.46 -35.58 13.14
CA SER A 819 -9.81 -35.87 13.62
C SER A 819 -10.85 -36.04 12.51
N SER A 820 -10.54 -35.74 11.24
CA SER A 820 -11.50 -35.78 10.15
C SER A 820 -10.99 -36.48 8.89
N ALA A 821 -11.55 -37.65 8.60
CA ALA A 821 -11.30 -38.37 7.35
C ALA A 821 -11.76 -37.56 6.12
N MET A 822 -12.79 -36.72 6.25
CA MET A 822 -13.31 -35.90 5.14
C MET A 822 -12.29 -34.81 4.74
N LEU A 823 -11.72 -34.09 5.70
CA LEU A 823 -10.67 -33.10 5.43
C LEU A 823 -9.37 -33.74 4.92
N GLN A 824 -9.00 -34.92 5.41
CA GLN A 824 -7.86 -35.69 4.87
C GLN A 824 -8.09 -36.10 3.40
N SER A 825 -9.27 -36.61 3.10
CA SER A 825 -9.71 -36.94 1.73
C SER A 825 -9.69 -35.71 0.82
N ALA A 826 -10.14 -34.55 1.31
CA ALA A 826 -10.12 -33.29 0.58
C ALA A 826 -8.69 -32.85 0.25
N LEU A 827 -7.80 -32.79 1.25
CA LEU A 827 -6.39 -32.43 1.06
C LEU A 827 -5.69 -33.34 0.04
N ARG A 828 -5.88 -34.66 0.17
CA ARG A 828 -5.30 -35.66 -0.74
C ARG A 828 -5.83 -35.48 -2.18
N ARG A 829 -7.13 -35.27 -2.37
CA ARG A 829 -7.75 -35.09 -3.70
C ARG A 829 -7.36 -33.77 -4.37
N MET A 830 -7.34 -32.67 -3.61
CA MET A 830 -6.91 -31.35 -4.11
C MET A 830 -5.43 -31.34 -4.48
N CYS A 831 -4.56 -31.99 -3.69
CA CYS A 831 -3.14 -32.13 -4.01
C CYS A 831 -2.91 -32.99 -5.27
N LYS A 832 -3.56 -34.18 -5.35
CA LYS A 832 -3.50 -35.06 -6.54
C LYS A 832 -3.99 -34.36 -7.82
N PHE A 833 -4.95 -33.42 -7.72
CA PHE A 833 -5.40 -32.63 -8.87
C PHE A 833 -4.29 -31.72 -9.42
N VAL A 834 -3.52 -31.05 -8.55
CA VAL A 834 -2.39 -30.21 -8.98
C VAL A 834 -1.22 -31.07 -9.49
N GLU A 835 -0.90 -32.15 -8.79
CA GLU A 835 0.18 -33.08 -9.17
C GLU A 835 -0.04 -33.73 -10.55
N LYS A 836 -1.29 -33.94 -10.98
CA LYS A 836 -1.64 -34.42 -12.33
C LYS A 836 -1.05 -33.55 -13.44
N TYR A 837 -1.00 -32.23 -13.24
CA TYR A 837 -0.53 -31.26 -14.24
C TYR A 837 0.87 -30.74 -13.96
N VAL A 838 1.44 -31.03 -12.78
CA VAL A 838 2.80 -30.64 -12.38
C VAL A 838 3.53 -31.87 -11.80
N PRO A 839 3.87 -32.88 -12.63
CA PRO A 839 4.38 -34.18 -12.15
C PRO A 839 5.72 -34.08 -11.39
N ASP A 840 6.57 -33.10 -11.75
CA ASP A 840 7.86 -32.90 -11.09
C ASP A 840 7.76 -32.32 -9.67
N LEU A 841 6.58 -31.85 -9.26
CA LEU A 841 6.37 -31.16 -7.98
C LEU A 841 6.86 -31.99 -6.78
N GLN A 842 6.64 -33.31 -6.81
CA GLN A 842 7.13 -34.24 -5.77
C GLN A 842 8.66 -34.41 -5.80
N GLN A 843 9.28 -34.31 -6.98
CA GLN A 843 10.70 -34.58 -7.21
C GLN A 843 11.58 -33.41 -6.77
N ARG A 844 11.12 -32.16 -6.98
CA ARG A 844 11.82 -30.90 -6.62
C ARG A 844 12.25 -30.82 -5.14
N ARG A 845 11.60 -31.60 -4.27
CA ARG A 845 11.94 -31.68 -2.84
C ARG A 845 13.24 -32.45 -2.54
N ARG A 846 13.82 -33.17 -3.52
CA ARG A 846 15.06 -33.95 -3.35
C ARG A 846 16.35 -33.13 -3.59
N THR A 847 16.30 -32.08 -4.41
CA THR A 847 17.48 -31.33 -4.88
C THR A 847 18.19 -30.56 -3.76
N VAL A 848 17.46 -29.95 -2.82
CA VAL A 848 18.03 -29.18 -1.70
C VAL A 848 18.88 -30.05 -0.76
N ARG A 849 18.52 -31.33 -0.57
CA ARG A 849 19.33 -32.29 0.22
C ARG A 849 20.51 -32.89 -0.57
N GLY A 850 20.48 -32.82 -1.90
CA GLY A 850 21.55 -33.33 -2.77
C GLY A 850 22.83 -32.50 -2.64
N LEU A 851 22.72 -31.17 -2.79
CA LEU A 851 23.88 -30.27 -2.80
C LEU A 851 24.64 -30.27 -1.46
N ALA A 852 23.93 -30.26 -0.33
CA ALA A 852 24.54 -30.35 0.99
C ALA A 852 25.32 -31.67 1.24
N LYS A 853 24.85 -32.80 0.68
CA LYS A 853 25.54 -34.10 0.82
C LYS A 853 26.66 -34.32 -0.19
N VAL A 854 26.62 -33.69 -1.36
CA VAL A 854 27.70 -33.77 -2.36
C VAL A 854 28.88 -32.89 -1.95
N ALA A 855 28.64 -31.70 -1.38
CA ALA A 855 29.70 -30.86 -0.81
C ALA A 855 30.48 -31.58 0.31
N GLY A 856 29.78 -32.30 1.19
CA GLY A 856 30.40 -33.08 2.27
C GLY A 856 31.12 -34.37 1.84
N LYS A 857 30.97 -34.83 0.59
CA LYS A 857 31.59 -36.08 0.09
C LYS A 857 32.74 -35.90 -0.89
N LYS A 858 33.08 -34.67 -1.31
CA LYS A 858 34.24 -34.37 -2.19
C LYS A 858 35.53 -33.98 -1.44
N LYS A 859 35.60 -34.16 -0.12
CA LYS A 859 36.80 -33.88 0.72
C LYS A 859 37.39 -35.13 1.39
N ALA A 860 37.26 -36.29 0.77
CA ALA A 860 38.03 -37.49 1.11
C ALA A 860 38.51 -38.18 -0.18
N ASN A 861 39.76 -38.64 -0.19
CA ASN A 861 40.48 -39.29 -1.29
C ASN A 861 40.98 -38.37 -2.44
N VAL A 862 42.06 -37.62 -2.18
CA VAL A 862 43.23 -37.60 -3.09
C VAL A 862 44.48 -37.81 -2.24
N VAL A 863 45.35 -38.72 -2.68
CA VAL A 863 46.63 -39.04 -2.01
C VAL A 863 47.71 -38.12 -2.56
N ASP A 864 48.48 -37.49 -1.68
CA ASP A 864 49.56 -36.57 -2.05
C ASP A 864 50.77 -37.33 -2.63
N SER A 865 51.20 -36.95 -3.84
CA SER A 865 52.49 -37.36 -4.41
C SER A 865 53.19 -36.18 -5.08
N LYS A 866 54.40 -35.90 -4.59
CA LYS A 866 55.22 -34.70 -4.85
C LYS A 866 55.51 -34.43 -6.33
N PRO A 867 55.72 -33.16 -6.69
CA PRO A 867 56.75 -32.75 -7.64
C PRO A 867 57.93 -32.02 -6.96
N VAL A 868 59.08 -31.99 -7.66
CA VAL A 868 60.40 -31.63 -7.13
C VAL A 868 60.78 -30.18 -7.48
N LYS A 869 61.31 -29.41 -6.51
CA LYS A 869 61.95 -28.11 -6.76
C LYS A 869 63.36 -28.28 -7.34
N ARG A 870 63.73 -27.47 -8.35
CA ARG A 870 65.11 -27.28 -8.80
C ARG A 870 65.81 -26.13 -8.04
N LYS A 871 67.14 -26.13 -8.09
CA LYS A 871 68.07 -25.44 -7.17
C LYS A 871 68.40 -24.00 -7.58
N SER A 872 68.69 -23.17 -6.58
CA SER A 872 69.81 -22.20 -6.59
C SER A 872 70.39 -22.10 -5.17
N ALA A 873 71.60 -21.54 -5.03
CA ALA A 873 72.46 -21.59 -3.84
C ALA A 873 73.45 -20.39 -3.88
N PRO A 874 74.40 -20.21 -2.93
CA PRO A 874 74.33 -20.26 -1.46
C PRO A 874 74.99 -19.03 -0.78
N SER A 875 74.74 -18.78 0.53
CA SER A 875 75.69 -18.07 1.42
C SER A 875 75.43 -18.29 2.92
N THR A 876 76.24 -19.16 3.51
CA THR A 876 77.00 -19.02 4.79
C THR A 876 76.43 -18.33 6.06
N LYS A 877 76.03 -19.19 7.04
CA LYS A 877 76.49 -19.36 8.45
C LYS A 877 77.02 -18.17 9.29
N PRO A 878 76.94 -18.21 10.65
CA PRO A 878 76.70 -19.37 11.55
C PRO A 878 75.34 -19.23 12.33
N THR A 879 75.01 -19.78 13.51
CA THR A 879 75.74 -20.49 14.59
C THR A 879 74.87 -21.59 15.27
N LYS A 880 74.95 -21.74 16.61
CA LYS A 880 74.34 -22.70 17.57
C LYS A 880 74.60 -22.16 19.02
N PRO A 881 74.09 -22.72 20.16
CA PRO A 881 73.32 -23.97 20.34
C PRO A 881 72.05 -23.92 21.26
N ASP A 882 71.25 -24.98 21.12
CA ASP A 882 70.50 -25.79 22.13
C ASP A 882 71.03 -25.74 23.61
N PRO A 883 70.25 -26.07 24.69
CA PRO A 883 69.66 -27.44 24.83
C PRO A 883 68.45 -27.74 25.78
N VAL A 884 67.85 -28.93 25.55
CA VAL A 884 67.26 -29.90 26.53
C VAL A 884 66.04 -29.46 27.39
N GLY A 885 64.99 -30.28 27.61
CA GLY A 885 64.63 -31.61 27.05
C GLY A 885 63.58 -32.37 27.91
N GLN A 886 63.02 -33.46 27.35
CA GLN A 886 62.23 -34.55 28.00
C GLN A 886 60.82 -34.21 28.55
N GLU A 887 59.75 -34.90 28.09
CA GLU A 887 59.03 -36.03 28.75
C GLU A 887 58.19 -35.58 29.97
N SER A 888 56.92 -35.94 30.20
CA SER A 888 56.07 -37.06 29.72
C SER A 888 54.59 -36.89 30.18
N THR A 889 53.75 -37.91 29.91
CA THR A 889 52.48 -38.28 30.61
C THR A 889 51.22 -37.39 30.58
N SER A 890 50.12 -38.05 30.18
CA SER A 890 48.73 -37.97 30.66
C SER A 890 48.50 -37.30 32.04
N GLU A 891 47.42 -36.55 32.30
CA GLU A 891 46.01 -36.97 32.25
C GLU A 891 45.03 -35.80 31.97
N SER A 892 43.74 -36.00 32.24
CA SER A 892 42.63 -35.10 31.94
C SER A 892 42.60 -33.80 32.75
N ASP A 893 42.15 -32.72 32.12
CA ASP A 893 41.30 -31.73 32.78
C ASP A 893 40.11 -31.34 31.91
N LYS A 894 38.99 -31.06 32.56
CA LYS A 894 37.74 -30.58 31.96
C LYS A 894 37.54 -29.13 32.33
N ASP A 895 37.61 -28.22 31.35
CA ASP A 895 37.05 -26.88 31.52
C ASP A 895 35.62 -26.86 30.98
N ASP A 896 34.65 -27.01 31.89
CA ASP A 896 33.24 -26.76 31.61
C ASP A 896 33.00 -25.24 31.48
N PHE A 897 32.58 -24.80 30.29
CA PHE A 897 32.32 -23.41 29.97
C PHE A 897 31.09 -22.88 30.74
N ILE A 898 31.32 -21.94 31.68
CA ILE A 898 30.25 -21.30 32.47
C ILE A 898 29.63 -20.15 31.67
N ASP A 899 28.39 -20.33 31.22
CA ASP A 899 27.57 -19.26 30.63
C ASP A 899 27.03 -18.32 31.74
N LEU A 900 27.60 -17.12 31.81
CA LEU A 900 27.25 -16.07 32.77
C LEU A 900 25.86 -15.43 32.53
N ASN A 901 25.21 -15.69 31.39
CA ASN A 901 23.86 -15.18 31.10
C ASN A 901 22.74 -16.20 31.34
N ASN A 902 23.06 -17.41 31.80
CA ASN A 902 22.04 -18.41 32.15
C ASN A 902 21.62 -18.29 33.63
N LYS A 903 20.37 -17.89 33.87
CA LYS A 903 19.79 -17.76 35.24
C LYS A 903 19.68 -19.07 36.02
N PHE A 904 19.89 -20.25 35.40
CA PHE A 904 20.02 -21.51 36.14
C PHE A 904 21.44 -21.78 36.68
N SER A 905 22.48 -21.14 36.15
CA SER A 905 23.87 -21.34 36.59
C SER A 905 24.16 -20.73 37.97
N GLN A 906 23.37 -19.73 38.40
CA GLN A 906 23.58 -19.00 39.67
C GLN A 906 23.08 -19.75 40.91
N LEU A 907 22.39 -20.89 40.76
CA LEU A 907 21.92 -21.73 41.89
C LEU A 907 22.92 -22.81 42.33
N LEU A 908 24.10 -22.89 41.70
CA LEU A 908 25.15 -23.87 42.01
C LEU A 908 26.34 -23.31 42.82
N LEU A 909 26.24 -22.08 43.32
CA LEU A 909 27.29 -21.41 44.11
C LEU A 909 26.83 -21.00 45.52
N ALA A 910 25.80 -21.66 46.07
CA ALA A 910 25.23 -21.36 47.39
C ALA A 910 25.22 -22.59 48.33
N SER A 911 26.41 -23.17 48.56
CA SER A 911 26.73 -24.03 49.71
C SER A 911 28.24 -24.08 49.94
#